data_AF-A0A2A8ZXA4-F1
#
_entry.id   AF-A0A2A8ZXA4-F1
#
_cell.length_a   1.000
_cell.length_b   1.000
_cell.length_c   1.000
_cell.angle_alpha   90.00
_cell.angle_beta   90.00
_cell.angle_gamma   90.00
#
_symmetry.space_group_name_H-M   'P 1'
#
loop_
_entity.id
_entity.type
_entity.pdbx_description
1 polymer ?
#
loop_
_entity_poly.entity_id
_entity_poly.type
_entity_poly.pdbx_seq_one_letter_code
_entity_poly.pdbx_strand_id
1 'polypeptide(L)'
;MNQYYRNDEMEILDPGMGQPRYPYARPNSELQSMHYKDWLDMCERNGNGLTTLRRGTLASAQDIITVSLDILGTILGFIPIVGGALSAGVSILNSIIGLLWPEPEEPGIPTDPNAIWIEFMEKVEQLIDQKISQEAFNAAIGRLTGLKRALNLYQVSFELWADDQTDEELKEDVRTRFTAALFEMVATIETFRYPGQEVNLLTVFAQAADLHLLLLREGIMYGLQWGFDQRTVDSFYTNSQKEGLKDLLPIYTDHCTYWYNEGLKITYNLKPDLSNTERYPWAANKPSWNIQVLEELEGWNLFNDFRRDVTIMALDLVALWPTYDLYYYDNLKYGVKTELTRPVYSQAAGTSWGSILPRDRYEQGIVRSPHLVTLLQSIDFKLNPGPFTPSNSYQHYTGLQLKYYYSGRDYTIHASPLIGTTSSSGKTINVDGKSGSVIYQSDIKHNDAVYTMEFKKTNGSSEQVGYTYNPNYSTLSWPPETDVSNYGHQMSWISGPVELNTIPAFGVEWLHESCSPFNVIADDTVENPIITQIPAVKGASISGNATVIKNPGHTGGDLVQLPANSGSQAQLFITVETPPSKIGKTYQIRVRYAASSAAALQVNQCNFSGGSCYNTASIAVPATYSNNALLYNAFQYADVFPITIQNIDFSLQFFNRSGGPIILDKIEFIPIEGSLEEYTAKQELENVRKAVNALFTNNTKNALRLEITDYDVDQAANKVACMSSARYEKEKMILLDQVKFAKRLSQARNLLNYGDFESPNWSDKNGWKVSNNVMVQSDYPISKGRYLKMPGARISEFSSKLYSTYAYQKVDESNLKPYTRYLVRGFVESSKKLDLFVTRYGKDIYTEMNIPPYQVISNQAGRILDGCGMEQVSGYTISPTMSSNPCQNVYATNEDRFMMPSLNGLCEDKQHFLFHIDVGELDTRADPGIEVGFKISSPEGMAKLDNVEVIEAQPL
;
A
#
# COMPACT_ATOMS: atom_id res chain seq x y z
N MET A 1 -15.87 28.45 -66.87
CA MET A 1 -16.15 28.04 -68.26
C MET A 1 -15.98 26.53 -68.34
N ASN A 2 -17.07 25.85 -68.72
CA ASN A 2 -17.22 24.54 -69.41
C ASN A 2 -16.39 23.31 -68.97
N GLN A 3 -16.86 22.06 -69.01
CA GLN A 3 -18.16 21.40 -69.13
C GLN A 3 -17.88 19.88 -68.93
N TYR A 4 -18.91 19.19 -68.47
CA TYR A 4 -19.16 17.75 -68.35
C TYR A 4 -18.60 16.70 -69.37
N TYR A 5 -18.50 15.46 -68.84
CA TYR A 5 -18.95 14.13 -69.34
C TYR A 5 -17.96 13.08 -69.96
N ARG A 6 -17.97 11.90 -69.29
CA ARG A 6 -18.15 10.48 -69.74
C ARG A 6 -17.05 9.68 -70.50
N ASN A 7 -16.71 8.56 -69.83
CA ASN A 7 -16.71 7.14 -70.25
C ASN A 7 -15.65 6.50 -71.18
N ASP A 8 -15.14 5.37 -70.64
CA ASP A 8 -14.83 4.05 -71.22
C ASP A 8 -13.59 3.83 -72.11
N GLU A 9 -12.73 2.87 -71.69
CA GLU A 9 -12.09 1.76 -72.45
C GLU A 9 -10.94 1.16 -71.61
N MET A 10 -11.14 0.03 -70.90
CA MET A 10 -10.85 -1.37 -71.29
C MET A 10 -9.43 -1.68 -71.77
N GLU A 11 -8.71 -2.52 -71.02
CA GLU A 11 -7.87 -3.56 -71.62
C GLU A 11 -7.91 -4.86 -70.78
N ILE A 12 -8.28 -5.95 -71.47
CA ILE A 12 -8.43 -7.32 -70.98
C ILE A 12 -7.23 -8.11 -71.49
N LEU A 13 -6.58 -8.95 -70.65
CA LEU A 13 -6.02 -10.25 -71.07
C LEU A 13 -5.96 -11.23 -69.87
N ASP A 14 -6.90 -12.17 -69.85
CA ASP A 14 -6.81 -13.55 -69.29
C ASP A 14 -6.24 -14.46 -70.44
N PRO A 15 -5.83 -15.77 -70.34
CA PRO A 15 -6.43 -16.83 -69.52
C PRO A 15 -5.60 -18.09 -69.09
N GLY A 16 -6.21 -18.88 -68.18
CA GLY A 16 -6.11 -20.35 -68.10
C GLY A 16 -5.81 -20.88 -66.68
N MET A 17 -6.58 -21.78 -66.04
CA MET A 17 -7.66 -22.71 -66.44
C MET A 17 -8.52 -23.11 -65.21
N GLY A 18 -9.83 -23.33 -65.40
CA GLY A 18 -10.57 -24.44 -64.75
C GLY A 18 -11.68 -24.13 -63.71
N GLN A 19 -12.92 -23.92 -64.17
CA GLN A 19 -14.19 -23.95 -63.38
C GLN A 19 -14.83 -25.38 -63.33
N PRO A 20 -16.15 -25.61 -63.02
CA PRO A 20 -16.95 -25.55 -61.76
C PRO A 20 -17.94 -26.76 -61.59
N ARG A 21 -18.85 -26.76 -60.58
CA ARG A 21 -20.30 -27.23 -60.59
C ARG A 21 -20.92 -27.26 -59.15
N TYR A 22 -21.73 -26.27 -58.68
CA TYR A 22 -23.21 -26.03 -58.76
C TYR A 22 -24.12 -26.94 -57.86
N PRO A 23 -25.43 -26.68 -57.55
CA PRO A 23 -26.35 -25.49 -57.63
C PRO A 23 -27.50 -25.34 -56.52
N TYR A 24 -28.36 -24.30 -56.63
CA TYR A 24 -29.68 -23.98 -55.96
C TYR A 24 -29.64 -23.19 -54.63
N ALA A 25 -30.35 -22.06 -54.40
CA ALA A 25 -31.75 -21.74 -54.73
C ALA A 25 -32.04 -20.25 -55.04
N ARG A 26 -33.16 -20.01 -55.76
CA ARG A 26 -33.76 -18.70 -56.09
C ARG A 26 -34.57 -18.14 -54.90
N PRO A 27 -34.75 -16.81 -54.76
CA PRO A 27 -35.59 -16.24 -53.71
C PRO A 27 -37.07 -16.54 -53.98
N ASN A 28 -37.76 -17.16 -53.02
CA ASN A 28 -39.21 -17.33 -53.04
C ASN A 28 -39.91 -15.97 -52.95
N SER A 29 -40.98 -15.81 -53.74
CA SER A 29 -41.85 -14.63 -53.81
C SER A 29 -42.66 -14.36 -52.53
N GLU A 30 -42.53 -15.19 -51.50
CA GLU A 30 -43.17 -15.02 -50.19
C GLU A 30 -42.38 -14.07 -49.26
N LEU A 31 -41.12 -13.76 -49.58
CA LEU A 31 -40.26 -12.88 -48.76
C LEU A 31 -40.33 -11.39 -49.15
N GLN A 32 -41.04 -11.03 -50.23
CA GLN A 32 -41.15 -9.63 -50.67
C GLN A 32 -42.23 -8.83 -49.94
N SER A 33 -43.06 -9.48 -49.11
CA SER A 33 -44.17 -8.83 -48.40
C SER A 33 -44.18 -9.09 -46.88
N MET A 34 -43.09 -9.61 -46.34
CA MET A 34 -42.96 -9.92 -44.91
C MET A 34 -42.48 -8.67 -44.16
N HIS A 35 -43.23 -8.25 -43.14
CA HIS A 35 -42.85 -7.11 -42.32
C HIS A 35 -41.64 -7.48 -41.46
N TYR A 36 -40.71 -6.55 -41.24
CA TYR A 36 -39.43 -6.80 -40.54
C TYR A 36 -39.57 -7.52 -39.18
N LYS A 37 -40.67 -7.28 -38.45
CA LYS A 37 -40.95 -7.97 -37.18
C LYS A 37 -41.33 -9.44 -37.34
N ASP A 38 -42.05 -9.79 -38.41
CA ASP A 38 -42.44 -11.18 -38.68
C ASP A 38 -41.23 -12.00 -39.17
N TRP A 39 -40.25 -11.36 -39.80
CA TRP A 39 -38.97 -11.97 -40.17
C TRP A 39 -38.10 -12.26 -38.93
N LEU A 40 -38.06 -11.36 -37.95
CA LEU A 40 -37.37 -11.56 -36.68
C LEU A 40 -37.97 -12.73 -35.87
N ASP A 41 -39.30 -12.78 -35.74
CA ASP A 41 -40.00 -13.87 -35.04
C ASP A 41 -39.79 -15.24 -35.72
N MET A 42 -39.60 -15.26 -37.05
CA MET A 42 -39.37 -16.49 -37.81
C MET A 42 -37.93 -17.01 -37.65
N CYS A 43 -36.94 -16.11 -37.54
CA CYS A 43 -35.55 -16.46 -37.18
C CYS A 43 -35.43 -17.01 -35.76
N GLU A 44 -36.33 -16.59 -34.87
CA GLU A 44 -36.41 -17.04 -33.48
C GLU A 44 -36.92 -18.48 -33.32
N ARG A 45 -37.79 -18.95 -34.23
CA ARG A 45 -38.49 -20.23 -34.07
C ARG A 45 -37.88 -21.42 -34.81
N ASN A 46 -37.06 -21.19 -35.84
CA ASN A 46 -36.61 -22.27 -36.75
C ASN A 46 -35.08 -22.47 -36.80
N GLY A 47 -34.34 -21.98 -35.81
CA GLY A 47 -32.91 -22.28 -35.66
C GLY A 47 -32.68 -23.72 -35.23
N ASN A 48 -32.43 -24.63 -36.19
CA ASN A 48 -31.96 -25.98 -35.90
C ASN A 48 -30.69 -25.92 -35.03
N GLY A 49 -30.69 -26.70 -33.94
CA GLY A 49 -29.72 -26.63 -32.86
C GLY A 49 -28.26 -26.69 -33.32
N LEU A 50 -27.59 -25.54 -33.20
CA LEU A 50 -26.17 -25.29 -32.94
C LEU A 50 -25.92 -23.81 -33.26
N THR A 51 -26.34 -22.87 -32.39
CA THR A 51 -25.93 -21.42 -32.37
C THR A 51 -26.69 -20.52 -31.39
N THR A 52 -27.62 -21.02 -30.55
CA THR A 52 -28.30 -20.20 -29.54
C THR A 52 -27.46 -20.00 -28.25
N LEU A 53 -26.33 -19.31 -28.42
CA LEU A 53 -25.73 -18.38 -27.43
C LEU A 53 -25.68 -16.95 -28.01
N ARG A 54 -26.49 -16.67 -29.03
CA ARG A 54 -26.73 -15.31 -29.53
C ARG A 54 -28.18 -14.90 -29.32
N ARG A 55 -28.43 -14.40 -28.12
CA ARG A 55 -29.40 -13.34 -27.82
C ARG A 55 -28.90 -12.65 -26.56
N GLY A 56 -28.57 -11.36 -26.52
CA GLY A 56 -28.79 -10.31 -27.52
C GLY A 56 -27.67 -10.12 -28.53
N THR A 57 -28.01 -9.41 -29.59
CA THR A 57 -27.07 -8.55 -30.31
C THR A 57 -26.14 -7.86 -29.33
N LEU A 58 -24.87 -8.26 -29.36
CA LEU A 58 -23.72 -7.38 -29.47
C LEU A 58 -22.55 -8.26 -29.90
N ALA A 59 -22.45 -8.45 -31.21
CA ALA A 59 -21.19 -8.77 -31.86
C ALA A 59 -20.28 -7.52 -31.96
N SER A 60 -20.54 -6.50 -31.14
CA SER A 60 -19.80 -5.24 -31.01
C SER A 60 -20.02 -4.52 -29.66
N ALA A 61 -20.41 -5.20 -28.57
CA ALA A 61 -20.21 -4.63 -27.22
C ALA A 61 -19.01 -5.33 -26.63
N GLN A 62 -18.12 -4.53 -26.08
CA GLN A 62 -17.07 -5.01 -25.20
C GLN A 62 -17.73 -5.69 -24.00
N ASP A 63 -17.29 -6.90 -23.66
CA ASP A 63 -17.59 -7.55 -22.37
C ASP A 63 -17.18 -6.59 -21.24
N ILE A 64 -18.01 -6.38 -20.22
CA ILE A 64 -17.68 -5.50 -19.07
C ILE A 64 -16.33 -5.82 -18.40
N ILE A 65 -15.87 -7.08 -18.51
CA ILE A 65 -14.53 -7.48 -18.08
C ILE A 65 -13.46 -6.78 -18.93
N THR A 66 -13.61 -6.74 -20.26
CA THR A 66 -12.71 -6.01 -21.16
C THR A 66 -12.71 -4.52 -20.86
N VAL A 67 -13.87 -3.89 -20.65
CA VAL A 67 -13.96 -2.46 -20.27
C VAL A 67 -13.18 -2.20 -18.96
N SER A 68 -13.31 -3.10 -17.99
CA SER A 68 -12.58 -2.99 -16.71
C SER A 68 -11.05 -3.12 -16.91
N LEU A 69 -10.61 -4.01 -17.80
CA LEU A 69 -9.19 -4.16 -18.16
C LEU A 69 -8.67 -2.94 -18.93
N ASP A 70 -9.47 -2.34 -19.80
CA ASP A 70 -9.12 -1.10 -20.51
C ASP A 70 -8.98 0.09 -19.54
N ILE A 71 -9.88 0.21 -18.56
CA ILE A 71 -9.78 1.23 -17.48
C ILE A 71 -8.49 1.01 -16.68
N LEU A 72 -8.24 -0.24 -16.28
CA LEU A 72 -7.05 -0.62 -15.51
C LEU A 72 -5.76 -0.34 -16.29
N GLY A 73 -5.71 -0.72 -17.57
CA GLY A 73 -4.58 -0.48 -18.46
C GLY A 73 -4.35 1.02 -18.69
N THR A 74 -5.42 1.80 -18.83
CA THR A 74 -5.36 3.27 -18.88
C THR A 74 -4.70 3.82 -17.62
N ILE A 75 -5.16 3.42 -16.44
CA ILE A 75 -4.58 3.90 -15.17
C ILE A 75 -3.10 3.52 -15.08
N LEU A 76 -2.76 2.24 -15.29
CA LEU A 76 -1.38 1.76 -15.25
C LEU A 76 -0.46 2.43 -16.28
N GLY A 77 -1.00 2.87 -17.43
CA GLY A 77 -0.26 3.62 -18.45
C GLY A 77 0.02 5.08 -18.07
N PHE A 78 -0.89 5.72 -17.33
CA PHE A 78 -0.75 7.13 -16.92
C PHE A 78 0.04 7.31 -15.61
N ILE A 79 -0.03 6.36 -14.65
CA ILE A 79 0.68 6.48 -13.36
C ILE A 79 2.21 6.72 -13.54
N PRO A 80 2.93 6.09 -14.49
CA PRO A 80 4.37 6.33 -14.71
C PRO A 80 4.73 7.70 -15.31
N ILE A 81 3.76 8.59 -15.59
CA ILE A 81 3.99 9.88 -16.24
C ILE A 81 3.92 11.01 -15.20
N VAL A 82 4.99 11.78 -15.08
CA VAL A 82 5.10 12.98 -14.23
C VAL A 82 4.27 14.12 -14.79
N GLY A 83 3.54 14.79 -13.90
CA GLY A 83 2.96 16.11 -14.16
C GLY A 83 1.88 16.20 -15.25
N GLY A 84 1.24 15.07 -15.65
CA GLY A 84 0.04 15.03 -16.51
C GLY A 84 -0.02 16.16 -17.54
N ALA A 85 0.79 16.02 -18.60
CA ALA A 85 1.12 17.05 -19.58
C ALA A 85 -0.03 18.04 -19.88
N LEU A 86 -0.01 19.19 -19.20
CA LEU A 86 -0.84 20.36 -19.52
C LEU A 86 -0.72 20.78 -20.99
N SER A 87 0.36 20.39 -21.69
CA SER A 87 0.57 20.74 -23.11
C SER A 87 -0.32 19.96 -24.09
N ALA A 88 -1.14 18.99 -23.65
CA ALA A 88 -2.00 18.19 -24.53
C ALA A 88 -3.49 18.14 -24.13
N GLY A 89 -3.90 18.74 -23.00
CA GLY A 89 -5.30 18.67 -22.54
C GLY A 89 -5.80 17.27 -22.12
N VAL A 90 -4.94 16.25 -22.08
CA VAL A 90 -5.34 14.85 -21.78
C VAL A 90 -5.21 14.55 -20.30
N SER A 91 -6.34 14.50 -19.61
CA SER A 91 -6.47 14.01 -18.24
C SER A 91 -6.75 12.49 -18.21
N ILE A 92 -6.19 11.78 -17.23
CA ILE A 92 -6.53 10.38 -16.92
C ILE A 92 -8.04 10.20 -16.66
N LEU A 93 -8.65 11.18 -15.97
CA LEU A 93 -10.08 11.20 -15.67
C LEU A 93 -10.90 11.26 -16.96
N ASN A 94 -10.44 12.02 -17.97
CA ASN A 94 -11.11 12.12 -19.26
C ASN A 94 -11.12 10.79 -20.02
N SER A 95 -9.98 10.09 -20.03
CA SER A 95 -9.88 8.78 -20.64
C SER A 95 -10.84 7.78 -20.00
N ILE A 96 -10.93 7.75 -18.66
CA ILE A 96 -11.81 6.81 -17.93
C ILE A 96 -13.29 7.16 -18.13
N ILE A 97 -13.64 8.45 -18.13
CA ILE A 97 -15.01 8.90 -18.44
C ILE A 97 -15.43 8.44 -19.84
N GLY A 98 -14.54 8.52 -20.84
CA GLY A 98 -14.80 8.02 -22.18
C GLY A 98 -15.05 6.52 -22.25
N LEU A 99 -14.43 5.72 -21.38
CA LEU A 99 -14.65 4.28 -21.28
C LEU A 99 -15.96 3.93 -20.54
N LEU A 100 -16.30 4.67 -19.48
CA LEU A 100 -17.52 4.46 -18.70
C LEU A 100 -18.79 5.03 -19.37
N TRP A 101 -18.62 6.00 -20.26
CA TRP A 101 -19.69 6.64 -21.02
C TRP A 101 -19.31 6.82 -22.50
N PRO A 102 -19.14 5.71 -23.25
CA PRO A 102 -18.72 5.78 -24.64
C PRO A 102 -19.75 6.51 -25.52
N GLU A 103 -19.25 7.19 -26.55
CA GLU A 103 -20.10 7.77 -27.58
C GLU A 103 -20.73 6.66 -28.44
N PRO A 104 -21.96 6.84 -28.95
CA PRO A 104 -22.62 5.81 -29.76
C PRO A 104 -21.81 5.49 -31.03
N GLU A 105 -21.60 4.20 -31.32
CA GLU A 105 -20.87 3.73 -32.51
C GLU A 105 -21.50 4.23 -33.83
N GLU A 106 -22.83 4.36 -33.87
CA GLU A 106 -23.56 4.87 -35.02
C GLU A 106 -24.47 6.07 -34.65
N PRO A 107 -24.31 7.23 -35.31
CA PRO A 107 -25.17 8.39 -35.08
C PRO A 107 -26.65 8.08 -35.36
N GLY A 108 -27.52 8.26 -34.36
CA GLY A 108 -28.98 8.15 -34.50
C GLY A 108 -29.61 6.84 -34.00
N ILE A 109 -28.81 5.89 -33.50
CA ILE A 109 -29.33 4.75 -32.72
C ILE A 109 -29.49 5.20 -31.25
N PRO A 110 -30.69 5.08 -30.65
CA PRO A 110 -30.86 5.35 -29.22
C PRO A 110 -30.09 4.30 -28.40
N THR A 111 -28.97 4.69 -27.81
CA THR A 111 -28.26 3.93 -26.78
C THR A 111 -28.52 4.55 -25.41
N ASP A 112 -28.70 3.71 -24.39
CA ASP A 112 -28.78 4.21 -23.02
C ASP A 112 -27.42 4.84 -22.67
N PRO A 113 -27.37 6.13 -22.29
CA PRO A 113 -26.11 6.77 -21.96
C PRO A 113 -25.37 6.06 -20.81
N ASN A 114 -26.06 5.31 -19.95
CA ASN A 114 -25.48 4.59 -18.81
C ASN A 114 -25.32 3.08 -19.06
N ALA A 115 -25.32 2.61 -20.31
CA ALA A 115 -25.27 1.18 -20.65
C ALA A 115 -24.16 0.39 -19.92
N ILE A 116 -22.94 0.93 -19.88
CA ILE A 116 -21.80 0.29 -19.20
C ILE A 116 -22.05 0.14 -17.68
N TRP A 117 -22.63 1.15 -17.04
CA TRP A 117 -22.98 1.09 -15.63
C TRP A 117 -24.08 0.08 -15.33
N ILE A 118 -25.05 -0.03 -16.23
CA ILE A 118 -26.11 -1.05 -16.15
C ILE A 118 -25.47 -2.44 -16.29
N GLU A 119 -24.52 -2.63 -17.21
CA GLU A 119 -23.83 -3.90 -17.38
C GLU A 119 -23.02 -4.30 -16.13
N PHE A 120 -22.35 -3.34 -15.46
CA PHE A 120 -21.71 -3.59 -14.15
C PHE A 120 -22.71 -4.10 -13.11
N MET A 121 -23.90 -3.50 -13.03
CA MET A 121 -24.96 -3.92 -12.11
C MET A 121 -25.48 -5.32 -12.46
N GLU A 122 -25.88 -5.52 -13.71
CA GLU A 122 -26.42 -6.78 -14.22
C GLU A 122 -25.42 -7.93 -14.06
N LYS A 123 -24.12 -7.67 -14.28
CA LYS A 123 -23.07 -8.66 -14.10
C LYS A 123 -23.02 -9.13 -12.65
N VAL A 124 -23.07 -8.24 -11.67
CA VAL A 124 -23.06 -8.65 -10.25
C VAL A 124 -24.36 -9.35 -9.85
N GLU A 125 -25.52 -8.88 -10.33
CA GLU A 125 -26.80 -9.58 -10.12
C GLU A 125 -26.74 -11.04 -10.59
N GLN A 126 -26.14 -11.27 -11.77
CA GLN A 126 -25.95 -12.61 -12.33
C GLN A 126 -24.96 -13.46 -11.52
N LEU A 127 -23.91 -12.84 -10.98
CA LEU A 127 -22.88 -13.53 -10.20
C LEU A 127 -23.39 -13.97 -8.82
N ILE A 128 -24.26 -13.17 -8.18
CA ILE A 128 -24.77 -13.47 -6.84
C ILE A 128 -26.22 -14.01 -6.82
N ASP A 129 -26.86 -14.11 -7.98
CA ASP A 129 -28.27 -14.54 -8.16
C ASP A 129 -29.25 -13.73 -7.30
N GLN A 130 -29.07 -12.41 -7.26
CA GLN A 130 -29.94 -11.48 -6.54
C GLN A 130 -30.19 -10.25 -7.39
N LYS A 131 -31.46 -9.84 -7.47
CA LYS A 131 -31.85 -8.63 -8.20
C LYS A 131 -31.74 -7.39 -7.32
N ILE A 132 -31.29 -6.31 -7.92
CA ILE A 132 -31.36 -4.96 -7.37
C ILE A 132 -32.83 -4.55 -7.30
N SER A 133 -33.25 -4.03 -6.16
CA SER A 133 -34.60 -3.47 -6.03
C SER A 133 -34.82 -2.35 -7.05
N GLN A 134 -36.02 -2.24 -7.61
CA GLN A 134 -36.33 -1.20 -8.60
C GLN A 134 -36.05 0.21 -8.07
N GLU A 135 -36.27 0.44 -6.77
CA GLU A 135 -35.99 1.70 -6.09
C GLU A 135 -34.49 2.03 -6.11
N ALA A 136 -33.64 1.09 -5.70
CA ALA A 136 -32.19 1.28 -5.70
C ALA A 136 -31.64 1.44 -7.13
N PHE A 137 -32.12 0.65 -8.08
CA PHE A 137 -31.74 0.76 -9.49
C PHE A 137 -32.10 2.14 -10.06
N ASN A 138 -33.35 2.58 -9.89
CA ASN A 138 -33.79 3.89 -10.37
C ASN A 138 -33.03 5.05 -9.73
N ALA A 139 -32.71 4.93 -8.43
CA ALA A 139 -31.90 5.93 -7.73
C ALA A 139 -30.47 6.00 -8.31
N ALA A 140 -29.83 4.84 -8.53
CA ALA A 140 -28.48 4.75 -9.08
C ALA A 140 -28.40 5.34 -10.50
N ILE A 141 -29.30 4.92 -11.41
CA ILE A 141 -29.32 5.41 -12.79
C ILE A 141 -29.62 6.91 -12.87
N GLY A 142 -30.58 7.40 -12.07
CA GLY A 142 -30.91 8.82 -12.00
C GLY A 142 -29.71 9.69 -11.59
N ARG A 143 -28.90 9.22 -10.64
CA ARG A 143 -27.67 9.90 -10.20
C ARG A 143 -26.58 9.86 -11.26
N LEU A 144 -26.35 8.70 -11.89
CA LEU A 144 -25.35 8.54 -12.95
C LEU A 144 -25.57 9.51 -14.13
N THR A 145 -26.82 9.74 -14.53
CA THR A 145 -27.13 10.73 -15.57
C THR A 145 -26.78 12.16 -15.16
N GLY A 146 -27.02 12.53 -13.90
CA GLY A 146 -26.61 13.82 -13.34
C GLY A 146 -25.09 13.96 -13.29
N LEU A 147 -24.42 12.91 -12.81
CA LEU A 147 -22.96 12.85 -12.69
C LEU A 147 -22.27 12.99 -14.05
N LYS A 148 -22.68 12.24 -15.08
CA LYS A 148 -22.15 12.36 -16.44
C LYS A 148 -22.16 13.80 -16.92
N ARG A 149 -23.28 14.50 -16.72
CA ARG A 149 -23.42 15.91 -17.14
C ARG A 149 -22.50 16.83 -16.36
N ALA A 150 -22.40 16.65 -15.05
CA ALA A 150 -21.54 17.46 -14.20
C ALA A 150 -20.06 17.29 -14.56
N LEU A 151 -19.62 16.04 -14.76
CA LEU A 151 -18.26 15.72 -15.19
C LEU A 151 -17.97 16.28 -16.59
N ASN A 152 -18.83 16.05 -17.58
CA ASN A 152 -18.62 16.59 -18.93
C ASN A 152 -18.50 18.12 -18.95
N LEU A 153 -19.31 18.82 -18.14
CA LEU A 153 -19.20 20.27 -18.01
C LEU A 153 -17.86 20.69 -17.39
N TYR A 154 -17.40 19.98 -16.36
CA TYR A 154 -16.08 20.20 -15.78
C TYR A 154 -14.95 19.95 -16.80
N GLN A 155 -15.01 18.87 -17.57
CA GLN A 155 -13.99 18.52 -18.55
C GLN A 155 -13.82 19.60 -19.62
N VAL A 156 -14.94 20.09 -20.18
CA VAL A 156 -14.91 21.18 -21.16
C VAL A 156 -14.27 22.43 -20.56
N SER A 157 -14.65 22.81 -19.34
CA SER A 157 -14.05 23.97 -18.66
C SER A 157 -12.56 23.76 -18.36
N PHE A 158 -12.16 22.54 -18.00
CA PHE A 158 -10.77 22.18 -17.76
C PHE A 158 -9.93 22.28 -19.03
N GLU A 159 -10.41 21.74 -20.16
CA GLU A 159 -9.73 21.81 -21.46
C GLU A 159 -9.56 23.25 -21.92
N LEU A 160 -10.62 24.07 -21.83
CA LEU A 160 -10.55 25.50 -22.16
C LEU A 160 -9.52 26.24 -21.29
N TRP A 161 -9.53 26.00 -19.98
CA TRP A 161 -8.54 26.57 -19.07
C TRP A 161 -7.12 26.06 -19.35
N ALA A 162 -6.96 24.80 -19.74
CA ALA A 162 -5.65 24.23 -20.06
C ALA A 162 -5.02 24.90 -21.29
N ASP A 163 -5.84 25.28 -22.27
CA ASP A 163 -5.44 26.02 -23.48
C ASP A 163 -5.02 27.48 -23.18
N ASP A 164 -5.71 28.16 -22.25
CA ASP A 164 -5.33 29.49 -21.76
C ASP A 164 -5.40 29.60 -20.22
N GLN A 165 -4.30 29.22 -19.58
CA GLN A 165 -4.18 29.19 -18.13
C GLN A 165 -4.12 30.60 -17.49
N THR A 166 -4.01 31.65 -18.29
CA THR A 166 -3.89 33.03 -17.79
C THR A 166 -5.22 33.78 -17.72
N ASP A 167 -6.24 33.28 -18.40
CA ASP A 167 -7.59 33.87 -18.42
C ASP A 167 -8.31 33.69 -17.08
N GLU A 168 -8.73 34.81 -16.47
CA GLU A 168 -9.40 34.81 -15.16
C GLU A 168 -10.86 34.33 -15.21
N GLU A 169 -11.55 34.48 -16.34
CA GLU A 169 -12.92 33.96 -16.53
C GLU A 169 -12.89 32.44 -16.64
N LEU A 170 -11.92 31.87 -17.37
CA LEU A 170 -11.74 30.42 -17.48
C LEU A 170 -11.34 29.79 -16.14
N LYS A 171 -10.51 30.47 -15.34
CA LYS A 171 -10.19 30.05 -13.97
C LYS A 171 -11.44 29.99 -13.08
N GLU A 172 -12.32 30.99 -13.13
CA GLU A 172 -13.56 30.97 -12.34
C GLU A 172 -14.54 29.89 -12.81
N ASP A 173 -14.68 29.68 -14.12
CA ASP A 173 -15.56 28.64 -14.66
C ASP A 173 -15.07 27.25 -14.25
N VAL A 174 -13.77 26.93 -14.39
CA VAL A 174 -13.25 25.62 -13.96
C VAL A 174 -13.39 25.40 -12.46
N ARG A 175 -13.14 26.40 -11.59
CA ARG A 175 -13.40 26.30 -10.13
C ARG A 175 -14.86 25.97 -9.85
N THR A 176 -15.78 26.63 -10.54
CA THR A 176 -17.23 26.47 -10.36
C THR A 176 -17.68 25.08 -10.81
N ARG A 177 -17.26 24.63 -11.99
CA ARG A 177 -17.64 23.31 -12.53
C ARG A 177 -17.00 22.17 -11.76
N PHE A 178 -15.73 22.31 -11.37
CA PHE A 178 -15.05 21.36 -10.49
C PHE A 178 -15.83 21.15 -9.19
N THR A 179 -16.18 22.25 -8.51
CA THR A 179 -16.91 22.20 -7.24
C THR A 179 -18.29 21.55 -7.39
N ALA A 180 -19.00 21.87 -8.48
CA ALA A 180 -20.29 21.26 -8.78
C ALA A 180 -20.18 19.75 -9.06
N ALA A 181 -19.17 19.33 -9.84
CA ALA A 181 -18.90 17.92 -10.10
C ALA A 181 -18.52 17.17 -8.83
N LEU A 182 -17.71 17.77 -7.95
CA LEU A 182 -17.33 17.20 -6.66
C LEU A 182 -18.56 16.95 -5.76
N PHE A 183 -19.46 17.92 -5.65
CA PHE A 183 -20.69 17.73 -4.86
C PHE A 183 -21.62 16.65 -5.44
N GLU A 184 -21.77 16.59 -6.76
CA GLU A 184 -22.57 15.53 -7.38
C GLU A 184 -21.93 14.15 -7.18
N MET A 185 -20.60 14.07 -7.19
CA MET A 185 -19.86 12.84 -6.94
C MET A 185 -20.10 12.32 -5.51
N VAL A 186 -20.01 13.19 -4.50
CA VAL A 186 -20.32 12.86 -3.10
C VAL A 186 -21.74 12.30 -2.97
N ALA A 187 -22.73 12.97 -3.60
CA ALA A 187 -24.12 12.50 -3.57
C ALA A 187 -24.33 11.17 -4.31
N THR A 188 -23.58 10.95 -5.39
CA THR A 188 -23.70 9.76 -6.24
C THR A 188 -23.12 8.52 -5.56
N ILE A 189 -21.93 8.61 -4.97
CA ILE A 189 -21.27 7.48 -4.28
C ILE A 189 -22.13 6.93 -3.14
N GLU A 190 -22.77 7.80 -2.35
CA GLU A 190 -23.64 7.37 -1.25
C GLU A 190 -24.85 6.58 -1.74
N THR A 191 -25.30 6.82 -2.98
CA THR A 191 -26.39 6.05 -3.60
C THR A 191 -25.98 4.61 -3.90
N PHE A 192 -24.69 4.36 -4.16
CA PHE A 192 -24.17 3.01 -4.42
C PHE A 192 -23.93 2.19 -3.15
N ARG A 193 -24.13 2.80 -1.98
CA ARG A 193 -24.09 2.15 -0.67
C ARG A 193 -25.50 1.86 -0.15
N TYR A 194 -26.45 1.67 -1.05
CA TYR A 194 -27.85 1.49 -0.70
C TYR A 194 -28.01 0.29 0.25
N PRO A 195 -28.64 0.46 1.43
CA PRO A 195 -28.71 -0.60 2.43
C PRO A 195 -29.35 -1.89 1.92
N GLY A 196 -28.64 -3.01 2.07
CA GLY A 196 -29.06 -4.33 1.60
C GLY A 196 -28.78 -4.60 0.12
N GLN A 197 -28.14 -3.67 -0.59
CA GLN A 197 -27.77 -3.77 -2.02
C GLN A 197 -26.27 -3.52 -2.24
N GLU A 198 -25.47 -3.45 -1.18
CA GLU A 198 -24.06 -3.05 -1.25
C GLU A 198 -23.21 -4.04 -2.05
N VAL A 199 -23.50 -5.35 -1.96
CA VAL A 199 -22.83 -6.35 -2.83
C VAL A 199 -23.21 -6.13 -4.29
N ASN A 200 -24.50 -5.93 -4.60
CA ASN A 200 -24.98 -5.72 -5.97
C ASN A 200 -24.38 -4.48 -6.63
N LEU A 201 -24.17 -3.42 -5.85
CA LEU A 201 -23.67 -2.12 -6.33
C LEU A 201 -22.16 -1.97 -6.15
N LEU A 202 -21.44 -3.00 -5.70
CA LEU A 202 -20.03 -2.94 -5.33
C LEU A 202 -19.12 -2.47 -6.48
N THR A 203 -19.32 -3.02 -7.69
CA THR A 203 -18.49 -2.67 -8.86
C THR A 203 -18.74 -1.23 -9.30
N VAL A 204 -20.00 -0.81 -9.33
CA VAL A 204 -20.40 0.59 -9.60
C VAL A 204 -19.84 1.54 -8.54
N PHE A 205 -19.89 1.15 -7.26
CA PHE A 205 -19.26 1.91 -6.18
C PHE A 205 -17.76 2.06 -6.42
N ALA A 206 -17.04 0.98 -6.76
CA ALA A 206 -15.60 1.04 -7.00
C ALA A 206 -15.23 1.97 -8.16
N GLN A 207 -15.95 1.89 -9.29
CA GLN A 207 -15.73 2.78 -10.44
C GLN A 207 -16.01 4.25 -10.09
N ALA A 208 -17.09 4.52 -9.35
CA ALA A 208 -17.41 5.89 -8.93
C ALA A 208 -16.42 6.45 -7.88
N ALA A 209 -15.99 5.61 -6.95
CA ALA A 209 -14.94 5.94 -5.98
C ALA A 209 -13.62 6.28 -6.68
N ASP A 210 -13.26 5.53 -7.72
CA ASP A 210 -12.09 5.81 -8.56
C ASP A 210 -12.17 7.21 -9.20
N LEU A 211 -13.28 7.52 -9.86
CA LEU A 211 -13.53 8.85 -10.43
C LEU A 211 -13.46 9.96 -9.37
N HIS A 212 -14.00 9.73 -8.18
CA HIS A 212 -13.97 10.71 -7.10
C HIS A 212 -12.54 10.97 -6.60
N LEU A 213 -11.76 9.92 -6.37
CA LEU A 213 -10.37 10.04 -5.95
C LEU A 213 -9.53 10.75 -7.02
N LEU A 214 -9.75 10.45 -8.31
CA LEU A 214 -9.09 11.12 -9.43
C LEU A 214 -9.50 12.59 -9.56
N LEU A 215 -10.78 12.92 -9.38
CA LEU A 215 -11.25 14.31 -9.38
C LEU A 215 -10.61 15.11 -8.23
N LEU A 216 -10.63 14.57 -7.00
CA LEU A 216 -9.95 15.22 -5.86
C LEU A 216 -8.46 15.41 -6.12
N ARG A 217 -7.81 14.43 -6.75
CA ARG A 217 -6.40 14.51 -7.16
C ARG A 217 -6.15 15.70 -8.09
N GLU A 218 -7.00 15.92 -9.09
CA GLU A 218 -6.88 17.09 -9.97
C GLU A 218 -7.10 18.41 -9.23
N GLY A 219 -8.06 18.47 -8.31
CA GLY A 219 -8.28 19.63 -7.45
C GLY A 219 -7.06 19.99 -6.60
N ILE A 220 -6.35 18.98 -6.08
CA ILE A 220 -5.10 19.17 -5.33
C ILE A 220 -3.98 19.67 -6.26
N MET A 221 -3.88 19.12 -7.47
CA MET A 221 -2.83 19.46 -8.42
C MET A 221 -2.94 20.88 -8.97
N TYR A 222 -4.14 21.25 -9.42
CA TYR A 222 -4.35 22.47 -10.21
C TYR A 222 -5.11 23.55 -9.44
N GLY A 223 -5.68 23.25 -8.27
CA GLY A 223 -6.56 24.17 -7.56
C GLY A 223 -5.96 25.55 -7.29
N LEU A 224 -4.66 25.63 -6.97
CA LEU A 224 -3.97 26.92 -6.80
C LEU A 224 -3.87 27.71 -8.11
N GLN A 225 -3.63 27.04 -9.24
CA GLN A 225 -3.56 27.68 -10.56
C GLN A 225 -4.94 28.12 -11.03
N TRP A 226 -5.96 27.33 -10.69
CA TRP A 226 -7.35 27.72 -10.85
C TRP A 226 -7.74 28.87 -9.96
N GLY A 227 -6.97 29.26 -8.94
CA GLY A 227 -7.24 30.40 -8.05
C GLY A 227 -7.95 30.08 -6.73
N PHE A 228 -8.04 28.80 -6.34
CA PHE A 228 -8.37 28.45 -4.95
C PHE A 228 -7.25 28.88 -4.00
N ASP A 229 -7.60 29.17 -2.75
CA ASP A 229 -6.60 29.40 -1.71
C ASP A 229 -6.03 28.08 -1.17
N GLN A 230 -4.84 28.14 -0.55
CA GLN A 230 -4.14 26.95 -0.04
C GLN A 230 -5.01 26.13 0.94
N ARG A 231 -5.83 26.76 1.78
CA ARG A 231 -6.66 26.03 2.74
C ARG A 231 -7.72 25.20 2.04
N THR A 232 -8.29 25.72 0.96
CA THR A 232 -9.27 24.98 0.14
C THR A 232 -8.61 23.80 -0.54
N VAL A 233 -7.42 23.99 -1.13
CA VAL A 233 -6.64 22.90 -1.75
C VAL A 233 -6.23 21.84 -0.72
N ASP A 234 -5.75 22.24 0.45
CA ASP A 234 -5.42 21.33 1.56
C ASP A 234 -6.65 20.52 1.98
N SER A 235 -7.85 21.13 1.93
CA SER A 235 -9.11 20.46 2.29
C SER A 235 -9.52 19.34 1.31
N PHE A 236 -9.10 19.42 0.05
CA PHE A 236 -9.28 18.34 -0.92
C PHE A 236 -8.38 17.15 -0.62
N TYR A 237 -7.26 17.36 0.09
CA TYR A 237 -6.38 16.29 0.53
C TYR A 237 -6.82 15.69 1.87
N THR A 238 -7.02 16.51 2.90
CA THR A 238 -7.54 16.09 4.20
C THR A 238 -8.46 17.15 4.78
N ASN A 239 -9.54 16.77 5.44
CA ASN A 239 -10.37 17.73 6.17
C ASN A 239 -11.05 17.13 7.40
N SER A 240 -11.64 17.99 8.24
CA SER A 240 -12.28 17.57 9.49
C SER A 240 -13.48 16.63 9.30
N GLN A 241 -14.08 16.61 8.10
CA GLN A 241 -15.21 15.73 7.77
C GLN A 241 -14.76 14.40 7.14
N LYS A 242 -13.44 14.21 6.91
CA LYS A 242 -12.86 13.02 6.27
C LYS A 242 -13.30 12.80 4.82
N GLU A 243 -13.56 13.90 4.11
CA GLU A 243 -13.96 13.89 2.68
C GLU A 243 -12.78 14.20 1.74
N GLY A 244 -11.56 14.36 2.28
CA GLY A 244 -10.37 14.58 1.46
C GLY A 244 -9.84 13.27 0.87
N LEU A 245 -9.06 13.35 -0.21
CA LEU A 245 -8.48 12.19 -0.89
C LEU A 245 -7.81 11.22 0.08
N LYS A 246 -6.95 11.73 0.97
CA LYS A 246 -6.21 10.89 1.93
C LYS A 246 -7.13 10.20 2.93
N ASP A 247 -8.19 10.89 3.33
CA ASP A 247 -9.17 10.41 4.30
C ASP A 247 -10.09 9.34 3.69
N LEU A 248 -10.41 9.48 2.41
CA LEU A 248 -11.30 8.58 1.66
C LEU A 248 -10.60 7.28 1.23
N LEU A 249 -9.29 7.29 0.98
CA LEU A 249 -8.51 6.09 0.63
C LEU A 249 -8.81 4.88 1.54
N PRO A 250 -8.69 4.98 2.89
CA PRO A 250 -9.06 3.87 3.77
C PRO A 250 -10.55 3.55 3.73
N ILE A 251 -11.43 4.55 3.66
CA ILE A 251 -12.89 4.36 3.70
C ILE A 251 -13.37 3.54 2.49
N TYR A 252 -12.96 3.94 1.29
CA TYR A 252 -13.36 3.26 0.06
C TYR A 252 -12.70 1.89 -0.06
N THR A 253 -11.40 1.78 0.27
CA THR A 253 -10.69 0.51 0.21
C THR A 253 -11.31 -0.54 1.13
N ASP A 254 -11.55 -0.16 2.39
CA ASP A 254 -12.11 -1.08 3.38
C ASP A 254 -13.57 -1.43 3.05
N HIS A 255 -14.34 -0.50 2.45
CA HIS A 255 -15.69 -0.79 1.96
C HIS A 255 -15.67 -1.85 0.84
N CYS A 256 -14.83 -1.67 -0.18
CA CYS A 256 -14.74 -2.60 -1.30
C CYS A 256 -14.32 -3.99 -0.85
N THR A 257 -13.29 -4.08 0.00
CA THR A 257 -12.79 -5.36 0.49
C THR A 257 -13.77 -6.06 1.43
N TYR A 258 -14.50 -5.32 2.26
CA TYR A 258 -15.55 -5.88 3.11
C TYR A 258 -16.68 -6.51 2.28
N TRP A 259 -17.29 -5.76 1.37
CA TRP A 259 -18.43 -6.24 0.59
C TRP A 259 -18.05 -7.28 -0.46
N TYR A 260 -16.82 -7.26 -0.97
CA TYR A 260 -16.28 -8.36 -1.75
C TYR A 260 -16.27 -9.67 -0.93
N ASN A 261 -15.81 -9.62 0.32
CA ASN A 261 -15.79 -10.80 1.19
C ASN A 261 -17.20 -11.27 1.57
N GLU A 262 -18.17 -10.37 1.75
CA GLU A 262 -19.57 -10.75 1.95
C GLU A 262 -20.17 -11.40 0.68
N GLY A 263 -19.89 -10.84 -0.51
CA GLY A 263 -20.31 -11.42 -1.77
C GLY A 263 -19.72 -12.82 -2.01
N LEU A 264 -18.46 -13.06 -1.65
CA LEU A 264 -17.86 -14.39 -1.67
C LEU A 264 -18.62 -15.40 -0.78
N LYS A 265 -19.12 -14.97 0.39
CA LYS A 265 -19.92 -15.85 1.26
C LYS A 265 -21.29 -16.17 0.66
N ILE A 266 -21.90 -15.20 -0.03
CA ILE A 266 -23.17 -15.42 -0.74
C ILE A 266 -22.97 -16.46 -1.84
N THR A 267 -21.99 -16.27 -2.71
CA THR A 267 -21.74 -17.16 -3.86
C THR A 267 -21.25 -18.53 -3.46
N TYR A 268 -20.53 -18.65 -2.34
CA TYR A 268 -20.19 -19.96 -1.77
C TYR A 268 -21.44 -20.77 -1.33
N ASN A 269 -22.60 -20.16 -1.13
CA ASN A 269 -23.82 -20.90 -0.79
C ASN A 269 -24.76 -21.11 -1.98
N LEU A 270 -24.44 -20.58 -3.16
CA LEU A 270 -25.25 -20.74 -4.35
C LEU A 270 -25.17 -22.16 -4.91
N LYS A 271 -26.26 -22.54 -5.59
CA LYS A 271 -26.39 -23.78 -6.34
C LYS A 271 -26.62 -23.47 -7.82
N PRO A 272 -25.95 -24.17 -8.73
CA PRO A 272 -26.14 -23.97 -10.17
C PRO A 272 -27.52 -24.46 -10.61
N ASP A 273 -28.23 -23.65 -11.40
CA ASP A 273 -29.44 -24.09 -12.11
C ASP A 273 -29.04 -24.87 -13.37
N LEU A 274 -28.75 -26.15 -13.21
CA LEU A 274 -28.36 -27.05 -14.30
C LEU A 274 -29.49 -27.31 -15.32
N SER A 275 -30.70 -26.80 -15.09
CA SER A 275 -31.78 -26.82 -16.09
C SER A 275 -31.61 -25.72 -17.15
N ASN A 276 -30.82 -24.68 -16.85
CA ASN A 276 -30.47 -23.64 -17.80
C ASN A 276 -29.45 -24.18 -18.82
N THR A 277 -29.95 -24.73 -19.93
CA THR A 277 -29.13 -25.30 -20.99
C THR A 277 -28.39 -24.26 -21.85
N GLU A 278 -28.70 -22.97 -21.70
CA GLU A 278 -27.92 -21.90 -22.33
C GLU A 278 -26.62 -21.66 -21.56
N ARG A 279 -26.70 -21.62 -20.22
CA ARG A 279 -25.53 -21.46 -19.34
C ARG A 279 -24.71 -22.76 -19.20
N TYR A 280 -25.39 -23.90 -19.11
CA TYR A 280 -24.78 -25.21 -18.92
C TYR A 280 -25.14 -26.18 -20.05
N PRO A 281 -24.70 -25.91 -21.29
CA PRO A 281 -25.08 -26.73 -22.44
C PRO A 281 -24.64 -28.20 -22.29
N TRP A 282 -23.57 -28.46 -21.54
CA TRP A 282 -23.09 -29.82 -21.22
C TRP A 282 -23.92 -30.57 -20.18
N ALA A 283 -24.78 -29.88 -19.42
CA ALA A 283 -25.73 -30.53 -18.52
C ALA A 283 -26.96 -31.07 -19.27
N ALA A 284 -27.19 -30.62 -20.52
CA ALA A 284 -28.31 -31.06 -21.33
C ALA A 284 -28.27 -32.58 -21.58
N ASN A 285 -29.40 -33.26 -21.36
CA ASN A 285 -29.60 -34.70 -21.61
C ASN A 285 -28.73 -35.65 -20.75
N LYS A 286 -28.14 -35.19 -19.64
CA LYS A 286 -27.39 -36.06 -18.71
C LYS A 286 -28.34 -36.88 -17.81
N PRO A 287 -28.03 -38.16 -17.52
CA PRO A 287 -28.81 -38.95 -16.55
C PRO A 287 -28.66 -38.39 -15.13
N SER A 288 -29.68 -38.58 -14.28
CA SER A 288 -29.79 -37.91 -12.96
C SER A 288 -28.59 -38.13 -12.01
N TRP A 289 -27.85 -39.24 -12.14
CA TRP A 289 -26.65 -39.51 -11.32
C TRP A 289 -25.42 -38.70 -11.76
N ASN A 290 -25.39 -38.20 -13.00
CA ASN A 290 -24.30 -37.36 -13.54
C ASN A 290 -24.55 -35.87 -13.21
N ILE A 291 -25.81 -35.47 -13.05
CA ILE A 291 -26.20 -34.11 -12.63
C ILE A 291 -25.63 -33.72 -11.26
N GLN A 292 -25.64 -34.63 -10.28
CA GLN A 292 -25.08 -34.36 -8.95
C GLN A 292 -23.56 -34.14 -8.97
N VAL A 293 -22.86 -34.73 -9.92
CA VAL A 293 -21.41 -34.52 -10.08
C VAL A 293 -21.12 -33.12 -10.64
N LEU A 294 -21.95 -32.66 -11.59
CA LEU A 294 -21.83 -31.32 -12.16
C LEU A 294 -22.24 -30.23 -11.15
N GLU A 295 -23.16 -30.50 -10.22
CA GLU A 295 -23.62 -29.50 -9.23
C GLU A 295 -22.46 -28.95 -8.37
N GLU A 296 -21.53 -29.81 -7.96
CA GLU A 296 -20.37 -29.40 -7.14
C GLU A 296 -19.35 -28.56 -7.94
N LEU A 297 -19.03 -29.00 -9.16
CA LEU A 297 -18.12 -28.28 -10.06
C LEU A 297 -18.69 -26.92 -10.47
N GLU A 298 -19.94 -26.89 -10.94
CA GLU A 298 -20.56 -25.65 -11.36
C GLU A 298 -20.84 -24.73 -10.17
N GLY A 299 -21.10 -25.29 -8.98
CA GLY A 299 -21.12 -24.52 -7.73
C GLY A 299 -19.77 -23.89 -7.40
N TRP A 300 -18.65 -24.59 -7.66
CA TRP A 300 -17.31 -24.00 -7.58
C TRP A 300 -17.12 -22.89 -8.63
N ASN A 301 -17.58 -23.09 -9.87
CA ASN A 301 -17.51 -22.09 -10.93
C ASN A 301 -18.29 -20.82 -10.57
N LEU A 302 -19.49 -20.92 -9.99
CA LEU A 302 -20.24 -19.75 -9.50
C LEU A 302 -19.44 -18.91 -8.49
N PHE A 303 -18.87 -19.59 -7.49
CA PHE A 303 -18.03 -18.96 -6.48
C PHE A 303 -16.76 -18.33 -7.10
N ASN A 304 -16.09 -19.06 -7.99
CA ASN A 304 -14.87 -18.60 -8.64
C ASN A 304 -15.11 -17.47 -9.65
N ASP A 305 -16.23 -17.48 -10.35
CA ASP A 305 -16.61 -16.42 -11.29
C ASP A 305 -16.79 -15.10 -10.54
N PHE A 306 -17.48 -15.10 -9.39
CA PHE A 306 -17.55 -13.89 -8.55
C PHE A 306 -16.16 -13.44 -8.07
N ARG A 307 -15.35 -14.37 -7.57
CA ARG A 307 -13.97 -14.10 -7.15
C ARG A 307 -13.17 -13.43 -8.27
N ARG A 308 -13.17 -14.01 -9.48
CA ARG A 308 -12.41 -13.52 -10.63
C ARG A 308 -12.95 -12.19 -11.14
N ASP A 309 -14.24 -12.14 -11.45
CA ASP A 309 -14.83 -11.03 -12.18
C ASP A 309 -14.88 -9.77 -11.29
N VAL A 310 -15.19 -9.90 -10.00
CA VAL A 310 -15.16 -8.75 -9.07
C VAL A 310 -13.74 -8.34 -8.69
N THR A 311 -12.76 -9.26 -8.74
CA THR A 311 -11.34 -8.86 -8.61
C THR A 311 -10.96 -7.90 -9.75
N ILE A 312 -11.31 -8.24 -10.99
CA ILE A 312 -11.02 -7.42 -12.18
C ILE A 312 -11.81 -6.11 -12.17
N MET A 313 -13.12 -6.16 -11.88
CA MET A 313 -14.00 -4.98 -11.94
C MET A 313 -13.84 -4.00 -10.76
N ALA A 314 -13.24 -4.43 -9.64
CA ALA A 314 -13.14 -3.61 -8.43
C ALA A 314 -11.77 -3.69 -7.73
N LEU A 315 -11.31 -4.88 -7.30
CA LEU A 315 -10.14 -4.97 -6.42
C LEU A 315 -8.82 -4.57 -7.09
N ASP A 316 -8.71 -4.75 -8.40
CA ASP A 316 -7.56 -4.31 -9.16
C ASP A 316 -7.43 -2.78 -9.16
N LEU A 317 -8.55 -2.05 -9.25
CA LEU A 317 -8.56 -0.58 -9.08
C LEU A 317 -8.20 -0.17 -7.66
N VAL A 318 -8.82 -0.84 -6.67
CA VAL A 318 -8.57 -0.58 -5.24
C VAL A 318 -7.08 -0.73 -4.90
N ALA A 319 -6.38 -1.68 -5.53
CA ALA A 319 -4.96 -1.88 -5.34
C ALA A 319 -4.07 -0.72 -5.88
N LEU A 320 -4.58 0.08 -6.82
CA LEU A 320 -3.89 1.22 -7.42
C LEU A 320 -4.17 2.53 -6.71
N TRP A 321 -5.29 2.66 -5.99
CA TRP A 321 -5.65 3.89 -5.27
C TRP A 321 -4.57 4.48 -4.36
N PRO A 322 -3.73 3.69 -3.64
CA PRO A 322 -2.61 4.27 -2.88
C PRO A 322 -1.69 5.18 -3.72
N THR A 323 -1.54 4.89 -5.02
CA THR A 323 -0.72 5.69 -5.94
C THR A 323 -1.30 7.08 -6.24
N TYR A 324 -2.56 7.33 -5.88
CA TYR A 324 -3.21 8.64 -6.04
C TYR A 324 -2.83 9.62 -4.92
N ASP A 325 -2.17 9.16 -3.85
CA ASP A 325 -1.74 9.98 -2.74
C ASP A 325 -0.56 10.89 -3.12
N LEU A 326 -0.90 12.11 -3.55
CA LEU A 326 0.04 13.08 -4.08
C LEU A 326 1.15 13.44 -3.09
N TYR A 327 0.86 13.70 -1.82
CA TYR A 327 1.91 14.12 -0.88
C TYR A 327 2.90 12.98 -0.58
N TYR A 328 2.46 11.72 -0.61
CA TYR A 328 3.36 10.56 -0.45
C TYR A 328 4.23 10.31 -1.69
N TYR A 329 3.78 10.73 -2.87
CA TYR A 329 4.48 10.68 -4.16
C TYR A 329 4.94 12.07 -4.65
N ASP A 330 5.19 12.98 -3.69
CA ASP A 330 5.77 14.33 -3.87
C ASP A 330 5.06 15.19 -4.95
N ASN A 331 3.74 15.26 -4.88
CA ASN A 331 2.85 16.02 -5.77
C ASN A 331 3.12 15.80 -7.27
N LEU A 332 3.27 14.52 -7.66
CA LEU A 332 3.61 14.09 -9.02
C LEU A 332 4.96 14.57 -9.51
N LYS A 333 5.86 14.98 -8.62
CA LYS A 333 7.28 14.96 -8.98
C LYS A 333 7.65 13.61 -9.56
N TYR A 334 7.09 12.53 -9.03
CA TYR A 334 7.35 11.17 -9.47
C TYR A 334 6.12 10.51 -10.12
N GLY A 335 6.34 9.88 -11.28
CA GLY A 335 5.45 8.83 -11.76
C GLY A 335 5.65 7.56 -10.92
N VAL A 336 4.71 6.61 -10.97
CA VAL A 336 4.83 5.32 -10.27
C VAL A 336 4.64 4.16 -11.25
N LYS A 337 5.63 3.29 -11.33
CA LYS A 337 5.52 1.99 -12.01
C LYS A 337 5.15 0.94 -10.96
N THR A 338 4.01 0.28 -11.12
CA THR A 338 3.54 -0.79 -10.23
C THR A 338 3.02 -1.98 -11.03
N GLU A 339 2.78 -3.09 -10.35
CA GLU A 339 2.38 -4.36 -10.96
C GLU A 339 1.35 -5.09 -10.09
N LEU A 340 0.31 -5.63 -10.71
CA LEU A 340 -0.62 -6.57 -10.10
C LEU A 340 -0.06 -7.99 -10.20
N THR A 341 0.05 -8.69 -9.07
CA THR A 341 0.62 -10.05 -8.98
C THR A 341 -0.39 -11.11 -8.55
N ARG A 342 -1.65 -10.71 -8.30
CA ARG A 342 -2.73 -11.64 -7.93
C ARG A 342 -3.02 -12.64 -9.05
N PRO A 343 -3.16 -13.93 -8.73
CA PRO A 343 -3.70 -14.90 -9.68
C PRO A 343 -5.21 -14.75 -9.79
N VAL A 344 -5.73 -14.96 -11.01
CA VAL A 344 -7.16 -15.23 -11.25
C VAL A 344 -7.31 -16.57 -11.95
N TYR A 345 -8.44 -17.24 -11.72
CA TYR A 345 -8.66 -18.60 -12.19
C TYR A 345 -9.81 -18.64 -13.19
N SER A 346 -9.60 -19.30 -14.34
CA SER A 346 -10.67 -19.58 -15.29
C SER A 346 -11.74 -20.48 -14.65
N GLN A 347 -12.90 -20.61 -15.31
CA GLN A 347 -13.81 -21.70 -14.98
C GLN A 347 -13.09 -23.05 -15.10
N ALA A 348 -13.46 -23.97 -14.22
CA ALA A 348 -13.01 -25.33 -14.25
C ALA A 348 -13.84 -26.14 -15.25
N ALA A 349 -13.16 -26.97 -16.03
CA ALA A 349 -13.73 -27.74 -17.13
C ALA A 349 -13.52 -29.24 -16.90
N GLY A 350 -14.54 -30.05 -17.20
CA GLY A 350 -14.48 -31.52 -17.08
C GLY A 350 -15.48 -32.05 -16.05
N THR A 351 -15.41 -33.33 -15.70
CA THR A 351 -16.20 -33.93 -14.61
C THR A 351 -15.64 -35.31 -14.24
N SER A 352 -15.84 -35.72 -13.00
CA SER A 352 -15.44 -37.04 -12.50
C SER A 352 -16.47 -38.08 -12.90
N TRP A 353 -16.02 -39.18 -13.51
CA TRP A 353 -16.86 -40.25 -14.10
C TRP A 353 -17.78 -40.98 -13.10
N GLY A 354 -18.79 -40.30 -12.56
CA GLY A 354 -19.73 -40.80 -11.55
C GLY A 354 -19.30 -40.60 -10.09
N SER A 355 -18.06 -40.19 -9.81
CA SER A 355 -17.64 -39.81 -8.44
C SER A 355 -18.08 -38.37 -8.14
N ILE A 356 -18.81 -38.14 -7.04
CA ILE A 356 -19.11 -36.79 -6.58
C ILE A 356 -17.87 -36.26 -5.84
N LEU A 357 -17.21 -35.24 -6.41
CA LEU A 357 -16.13 -34.52 -5.75
C LEU A 357 -16.71 -33.29 -5.04
N PRO A 358 -16.60 -33.17 -3.70
CA PRO A 358 -17.05 -31.97 -3.01
C PRO A 358 -16.32 -30.72 -3.52
N ARG A 359 -16.99 -29.57 -3.51
CA ARG A 359 -16.42 -28.27 -3.87
C ARG A 359 -15.01 -27.99 -3.33
N ASP A 360 -14.76 -28.30 -2.06
CA ASP A 360 -13.46 -28.07 -1.42
C ASP A 360 -12.32 -28.86 -2.08
N ARG A 361 -12.61 -29.99 -2.74
CA ARG A 361 -11.64 -30.75 -3.52
C ARG A 361 -11.26 -30.05 -4.81
N TYR A 362 -12.20 -29.34 -5.44
CA TYR A 362 -11.90 -28.48 -6.59
C TYR A 362 -11.08 -27.27 -6.15
N GLU A 363 -11.46 -26.62 -5.04
CA GLU A 363 -10.70 -25.49 -4.49
C GLU A 363 -9.26 -25.90 -4.17
N GLN A 364 -9.03 -27.03 -3.47
CA GLN A 364 -7.70 -27.52 -3.15
C GLN A 364 -6.90 -28.03 -4.37
N GLY A 365 -7.58 -28.53 -5.40
CA GLY A 365 -6.94 -29.08 -6.60
C GLY A 365 -6.58 -28.04 -7.65
N ILE A 366 -7.33 -26.94 -7.71
CA ILE A 366 -7.20 -25.89 -8.73
C ILE A 366 -6.51 -24.64 -8.18
N VAL A 367 -6.89 -24.19 -6.98
CA VAL A 367 -6.36 -22.95 -6.40
C VAL A 367 -5.07 -23.26 -5.66
N ARG A 368 -3.98 -22.57 -6.03
CA ARG A 368 -2.71 -22.73 -5.35
C ARG A 368 -2.73 -22.03 -3.99
N SER A 369 -2.09 -22.65 -3.00
CA SER A 369 -1.80 -21.96 -1.74
C SER A 369 -0.86 -20.77 -1.99
N PRO A 370 -0.91 -19.69 -1.19
CA PRO A 370 -0.07 -18.51 -1.39
C PRO A 370 1.39 -18.84 -1.67
N HIS A 371 1.94 -18.31 -2.75
CA HIS A 371 3.27 -18.64 -3.26
C HIS A 371 3.96 -17.41 -3.86
N LEU A 372 5.29 -17.47 -4.00
CA LEU A 372 6.03 -16.47 -4.78
C LEU A 372 5.58 -16.53 -6.25
N VAL A 373 5.65 -15.41 -6.96
CA VAL A 373 5.23 -15.36 -8.37
C VAL A 373 6.03 -16.36 -9.20
N THR A 374 5.31 -17.19 -9.96
CA THR A 374 5.89 -18.20 -10.85
C THR A 374 5.58 -17.89 -12.30
N LEU A 375 6.56 -18.06 -13.17
CA LEU A 375 6.43 -17.89 -14.62
C LEU A 375 6.53 -19.25 -15.29
N LEU A 376 5.57 -19.56 -16.17
CA LEU A 376 5.46 -20.87 -16.77
C LEU A 376 6.59 -21.15 -17.78
N GLN A 377 7.29 -22.28 -17.60
CA GLN A 377 8.34 -22.73 -18.51
C GLN A 377 7.82 -23.82 -19.45
N SER A 378 7.21 -24.87 -18.90
CA SER A 378 6.56 -25.92 -19.68
C SER A 378 5.52 -26.68 -18.85
N ILE A 379 4.61 -27.34 -19.56
CA ILE A 379 3.57 -28.20 -18.99
C ILE A 379 3.78 -29.60 -19.56
N ASP A 380 3.97 -30.61 -18.71
CA ASP A 380 4.16 -32.00 -19.10
C ASP A 380 2.94 -32.83 -18.70
N PHE A 381 2.09 -33.14 -19.68
CA PHE A 381 0.89 -33.96 -19.51
C PHE A 381 1.21 -35.43 -19.66
N LYS A 382 0.73 -36.25 -18.72
CA LYS A 382 0.77 -37.72 -18.76
C LYS A 382 -0.58 -38.25 -19.17
N LEU A 383 -0.59 -39.09 -20.21
CA LEU A 383 -1.80 -39.56 -20.88
C LEU A 383 -1.85 -41.08 -20.83
N ASN A 384 -2.99 -41.68 -20.53
CA ASN A 384 -3.20 -43.13 -20.66
C ASN A 384 -4.41 -43.44 -21.54
N PRO A 385 -4.36 -44.54 -22.33
CA PRO A 385 -5.55 -45.04 -23.02
C PRO A 385 -6.61 -45.44 -21.98
N GLY A 386 -7.87 -45.07 -22.22
CA GLY A 386 -8.95 -45.30 -21.27
C GLY A 386 -9.28 -46.78 -21.01
N PRO A 387 -9.79 -47.13 -19.82
CA PRO A 387 -10.05 -48.52 -19.44
C PRO A 387 -11.20 -49.21 -20.21
N PHE A 388 -12.03 -48.47 -20.96
CA PHE A 388 -13.29 -48.98 -21.54
C PHE A 388 -13.43 -48.87 -23.07
N THR A 389 -12.41 -48.40 -23.80
CA THR A 389 -12.45 -48.34 -25.27
C THR A 389 -11.23 -49.04 -25.88
N PRO A 390 -11.40 -50.19 -26.57
CA PRO A 390 -10.32 -50.88 -27.26
C PRO A 390 -9.83 -50.18 -28.54
N SER A 391 -10.41 -49.05 -28.93
CA SER A 391 -9.92 -48.24 -30.05
C SER A 391 -8.99 -47.15 -29.54
N ASN A 392 -7.82 -47.03 -30.18
CA ASN A 392 -6.69 -46.13 -29.89
C ASN A 392 -7.01 -44.61 -29.99
N SER A 393 -8.16 -44.16 -29.50
CA SER A 393 -8.68 -42.82 -29.74
C SER A 393 -8.80 -41.98 -28.47
N TYR A 394 -9.34 -42.50 -27.37
CA TYR A 394 -9.57 -41.68 -26.16
C TYR A 394 -8.45 -41.82 -25.12
N GLN A 395 -7.75 -40.72 -24.84
CA GLN A 395 -6.67 -40.64 -23.85
C GLN A 395 -7.11 -39.80 -22.64
N HIS A 396 -6.99 -40.35 -21.45
CA HIS A 396 -7.26 -39.64 -20.20
C HIS A 396 -5.99 -38.94 -19.71
N TYR A 397 -6.16 -37.77 -19.12
CA TYR A 397 -5.12 -37.10 -18.37
C TYR A 397 -4.95 -37.80 -17.02
N THR A 398 -3.80 -38.46 -16.84
CA THR A 398 -3.51 -39.22 -15.61
C THR A 398 -2.53 -38.53 -14.71
N GLY A 399 -1.71 -37.63 -15.26
CA GLY A 399 -0.79 -36.83 -14.47
C GLY A 399 -0.34 -35.56 -15.17
N LEU A 400 0.22 -34.66 -14.37
CA LEU A 400 0.59 -33.32 -14.76
C LEU A 400 1.82 -32.89 -13.96
N GLN A 401 2.86 -32.44 -14.64
CA GLN A 401 4.01 -31.81 -14.01
C GLN A 401 4.34 -30.50 -14.73
N LEU A 402 4.48 -29.42 -13.98
CA LEU A 402 4.82 -28.11 -14.52
C LEU A 402 6.27 -27.78 -14.18
N LYS A 403 6.91 -27.05 -15.07
CA LYS A 403 8.19 -26.42 -14.81
C LYS A 403 8.01 -24.91 -14.86
N TYR A 404 8.72 -24.20 -14.00
CA TYR A 404 8.54 -22.77 -13.82
C TYR A 404 9.82 -22.09 -13.33
N TYR A 405 9.83 -20.76 -13.47
CA TYR A 405 10.82 -19.86 -12.90
C TYR A 405 10.18 -19.00 -11.82
N TYR A 406 10.97 -18.52 -10.86
CA TYR A 406 10.58 -17.36 -10.05
C TYR A 406 10.89 -16.05 -10.80
N SER A 407 10.28 -14.94 -10.38
CA SER A 407 10.52 -13.62 -10.98
C SER A 407 11.99 -13.18 -10.89
N GLY A 408 12.41 -12.35 -11.84
CA GLY A 408 13.76 -11.78 -11.93
C GLY A 408 14.71 -12.53 -12.88
N ARG A 409 16.00 -12.22 -12.84
CA ARG A 409 16.98 -12.77 -13.80
C ARG A 409 17.49 -14.18 -13.50
N ASP A 410 17.05 -14.80 -12.42
CA ASP A 410 17.46 -16.18 -12.10
C ASP A 410 16.74 -17.19 -13.02
N TYR A 411 17.47 -17.85 -13.91
CA TYR A 411 16.93 -18.85 -14.85
C TYR A 411 16.91 -20.27 -14.28
N THR A 412 17.01 -20.43 -12.95
CA THR A 412 16.83 -21.74 -12.30
C THR A 412 15.43 -22.27 -12.55
N ILE A 413 15.35 -23.44 -13.19
CA ILE A 413 14.08 -24.12 -13.47
C ILE A 413 13.70 -24.96 -12.26
N HIS A 414 12.52 -24.70 -11.74
CA HIS A 414 11.88 -25.51 -10.72
C HIS A 414 10.84 -26.44 -11.36
N ALA A 415 10.58 -27.58 -10.73
CA ALA A 415 9.53 -28.50 -11.15
C ALA A 415 8.51 -28.65 -10.03
N SER A 416 7.24 -28.64 -10.39
CA SER A 416 6.16 -28.98 -9.48
C SER A 416 6.29 -30.44 -9.03
N PRO A 417 5.72 -30.80 -7.88
CA PRO A 417 5.34 -32.19 -7.63
C PRO A 417 4.49 -32.72 -8.79
N LEU A 418 4.59 -34.01 -9.07
CA LEU A 418 3.70 -34.67 -10.00
C LEU A 418 2.28 -34.69 -9.42
N ILE A 419 1.34 -34.04 -10.11
CA ILE A 419 -0.08 -34.17 -9.83
C ILE A 419 -0.57 -35.42 -10.57
N GLY A 420 -1.28 -36.32 -9.89
CA GLY A 420 -1.74 -37.57 -10.49
C GLY A 420 -0.66 -38.65 -10.55
N THR A 421 -0.59 -39.37 -11.68
CA THR A 421 0.24 -40.57 -11.88
C THR A 421 1.06 -40.49 -13.16
N THR A 422 2.18 -41.22 -13.19
CA THR A 422 3.04 -41.29 -14.38
C THR A 422 2.41 -42.12 -15.50
N SER A 423 2.86 -41.90 -16.73
CA SER A 423 2.50 -42.69 -17.90
C SER A 423 3.68 -42.77 -18.88
N SER A 424 3.70 -43.82 -19.71
CA SER A 424 4.60 -43.95 -20.86
C SER A 424 4.21 -43.08 -22.05
N SER A 425 2.98 -42.55 -22.08
CA SER A 425 2.49 -41.60 -23.09
C SER A 425 2.25 -40.22 -22.46
N GLY A 426 2.49 -39.17 -23.23
CA GLY A 426 2.36 -37.79 -22.75
C GLY A 426 2.70 -36.77 -23.82
N LYS A 427 2.43 -35.50 -23.51
CA LYS A 427 2.80 -34.36 -24.36
C LYS A 427 3.30 -33.22 -23.49
N THR A 428 4.41 -32.61 -23.92
CA THR A 428 4.95 -31.40 -23.31
C THR A 428 4.59 -30.18 -24.14
N ILE A 429 4.04 -29.15 -23.50
CA ILE A 429 3.79 -27.83 -24.07
C ILE A 429 4.91 -26.90 -23.58
N ASN A 430 5.71 -26.37 -24.50
CA ASN A 430 6.81 -25.45 -24.16
C ASN A 430 6.33 -24.00 -24.24
N VAL A 431 6.50 -23.22 -23.19
CA VAL A 431 6.05 -21.82 -23.14
C VAL A 431 7.28 -20.92 -23.14
N ASP A 432 8.14 -21.10 -22.15
CA ASP A 432 9.28 -20.22 -21.83
C ASP A 432 8.87 -18.76 -21.59
N GLY A 433 8.08 -18.54 -20.54
CA GLY A 433 7.51 -17.23 -20.21
C GLY A 433 8.52 -16.13 -19.88
N LYS A 434 9.79 -16.47 -19.58
CA LYS A 434 10.86 -15.45 -19.44
C LYS A 434 11.36 -14.92 -20.78
N SER A 435 11.27 -15.73 -21.83
CA SER A 435 11.67 -15.35 -23.20
C SER A 435 10.56 -14.63 -23.97
N GLY A 436 9.42 -14.35 -23.34
CA GLY A 436 8.29 -13.60 -23.93
C GLY A 436 7.30 -14.42 -24.76
N SER A 437 7.54 -15.73 -24.91
CA SER A 437 6.57 -16.66 -25.48
C SER A 437 5.62 -17.12 -24.38
N VAL A 438 4.49 -16.45 -24.21
CA VAL A 438 3.52 -16.74 -23.14
C VAL A 438 2.23 -17.29 -23.74
N ILE A 439 1.48 -18.06 -22.96
CA ILE A 439 0.12 -18.46 -23.33
C ILE A 439 -0.82 -17.34 -22.89
N TYR A 440 -1.50 -16.71 -23.85
CA TYR A 440 -2.42 -15.61 -23.59
C TYR A 440 -3.88 -16.02 -23.67
N GLN A 441 -4.18 -17.24 -24.16
CA GLN A 441 -5.54 -17.78 -24.20
C GLN A 441 -5.50 -19.32 -24.17
N SER A 442 -6.46 -19.92 -23.48
CA SER A 442 -6.68 -21.37 -23.51
C SER A 442 -8.14 -21.72 -23.81
N ASP A 443 -8.35 -22.82 -24.52
CA ASP A 443 -9.66 -23.43 -24.76
C ASP A 443 -9.65 -24.87 -24.25
N ILE A 444 -10.55 -25.21 -23.31
CA ILE A 444 -10.69 -26.56 -22.77
C ILE A 444 -11.98 -27.18 -23.30
N LYS A 445 -11.83 -28.21 -24.10
CA LYS A 445 -12.93 -28.90 -24.76
C LYS A 445 -13.33 -30.14 -23.97
N HIS A 446 -14.61 -30.25 -23.60
CA HIS A 446 -15.09 -31.31 -22.72
C HIS A 446 -16.51 -31.79 -23.06
N ASN A 447 -16.81 -33.01 -22.63
CA ASN A 447 -18.19 -33.52 -22.52
C ASN A 447 -18.34 -34.04 -21.08
N ASP A 448 -18.19 -35.35 -20.86
CA ASP A 448 -18.12 -36.01 -19.54
C ASP A 448 -16.73 -35.97 -18.88
N ALA A 449 -15.71 -35.52 -19.61
CA ALA A 449 -14.37 -35.29 -19.10
C ALA A 449 -13.67 -34.37 -20.08
N VAL A 450 -12.46 -33.91 -19.74
CA VAL A 450 -11.66 -33.14 -20.69
C VAL A 450 -11.15 -34.03 -21.81
N TYR A 451 -11.37 -33.61 -23.05
CA TYR A 451 -10.93 -34.31 -24.27
C TYR A 451 -9.68 -33.69 -24.84
N THR A 452 -9.68 -32.37 -24.95
CA THR A 452 -8.64 -31.61 -25.63
C THR A 452 -8.46 -30.28 -24.92
N MET A 453 -7.21 -29.82 -24.85
CA MET A 453 -6.90 -28.44 -24.48
C MET A 453 -6.10 -27.81 -25.60
N GLU A 454 -6.42 -26.57 -25.94
CA GLU A 454 -5.69 -25.76 -26.89
C GLU A 454 -5.09 -24.55 -26.19
N PHE A 455 -3.81 -24.26 -26.48
CA PHE A 455 -3.07 -23.15 -25.90
C PHE A 455 -2.54 -22.25 -27.01
N LYS A 456 -3.02 -20.99 -27.05
CA LYS A 456 -2.56 -19.97 -28.00
C LYS A 456 -1.44 -19.15 -27.38
N LYS A 457 -0.37 -18.93 -28.13
CA LYS A 457 0.84 -18.25 -27.66
C LYS A 457 1.11 -16.95 -28.38
N THR A 458 1.82 -16.05 -27.71
CA THR A 458 2.16 -14.73 -28.24
C THR A 458 3.04 -14.75 -29.50
N ASN A 459 3.75 -15.85 -29.75
CA ASN A 459 4.51 -16.06 -30.99
C ASN A 459 3.65 -16.51 -32.19
N GLY A 460 2.31 -16.54 -32.05
CA GLY A 460 1.37 -16.96 -33.09
C GLY A 460 1.16 -18.47 -33.19
N SER A 461 1.88 -19.29 -32.42
CA SER A 461 1.66 -20.75 -32.40
C SER A 461 0.45 -21.14 -31.55
N SER A 462 -0.25 -22.18 -31.96
CA SER A 462 -1.27 -22.88 -31.17
C SER A 462 -0.84 -24.33 -30.98
N GLU A 463 -0.86 -24.81 -29.74
CA GLU A 463 -0.56 -26.19 -29.42
C GLU A 463 -1.73 -26.87 -28.70
N GLN A 464 -2.08 -28.08 -29.15
CA GLN A 464 -3.16 -28.87 -28.57
C GLN A 464 -2.64 -30.12 -27.85
N VAL A 465 -3.25 -30.49 -26.73
CA VAL A 465 -2.99 -31.76 -26.02
C VAL A 465 -4.30 -32.51 -25.83
N GLY A 466 -4.25 -33.84 -25.90
CA GLY A 466 -5.42 -34.70 -25.82
C GLY A 466 -5.89 -35.18 -27.20
N TYR A 467 -7.16 -35.53 -27.30
CA TYR A 467 -7.72 -36.16 -28.48
C TYR A 467 -8.12 -35.14 -29.56
N THR A 468 -8.04 -35.49 -30.85
CA THR A 468 -8.34 -34.57 -31.97
C THR A 468 -9.83 -34.49 -32.31
N TYR A 469 -10.69 -35.31 -31.70
CA TYR A 469 -12.14 -35.23 -31.90
C TYR A 469 -12.69 -33.94 -31.29
N ASN A 470 -13.54 -33.23 -32.03
CA ASN A 470 -14.18 -32.01 -31.57
C ASN A 470 -15.40 -32.41 -30.71
N PRO A 471 -15.36 -32.27 -29.36
CA PRO A 471 -16.54 -32.53 -28.54
C PRO A 471 -17.64 -31.51 -28.83
N ASN A 472 -18.84 -31.78 -28.31
CA ASN A 472 -20.00 -30.93 -28.55
C ASN A 472 -19.94 -29.61 -27.77
N TYR A 473 -19.11 -29.56 -26.72
CA TYR A 473 -18.98 -28.41 -25.83
C TYR A 473 -17.51 -28.00 -25.66
N SER A 474 -17.28 -26.70 -25.60
CA SER A 474 -16.05 -26.07 -25.17
C SER A 474 -16.38 -25.18 -23.98
N THR A 475 -15.48 -25.07 -23.01
CA THR A 475 -15.58 -23.93 -22.09
C THR A 475 -15.42 -22.64 -22.85
N LEU A 476 -15.92 -21.54 -22.28
CA LEU A 476 -15.61 -20.22 -22.79
C LEU A 476 -14.08 -20.07 -22.84
N SER A 477 -13.54 -19.69 -24.01
CA SER A 477 -12.12 -19.36 -24.13
C SER A 477 -11.80 -18.23 -23.15
N TRP A 478 -10.75 -18.40 -22.36
CA TRP A 478 -10.37 -17.43 -21.34
C TRP A 478 -8.86 -17.14 -21.45
N PRO A 479 -8.43 -15.87 -21.29
CA PRO A 479 -9.22 -14.63 -21.28
C PRO A 479 -10.08 -14.43 -22.54
N PRO A 480 -11.18 -13.66 -22.45
CA PRO A 480 -12.09 -13.40 -23.57
C PRO A 480 -11.46 -12.55 -24.69
N GLU A 481 -10.33 -11.90 -24.43
CA GLU A 481 -9.61 -11.08 -25.42
C GLU A 481 -8.99 -11.94 -26.55
N THR A 482 -9.20 -11.49 -27.79
CA THR A 482 -8.91 -12.29 -29.00
C THR A 482 -7.69 -11.81 -29.79
N ASP A 483 -7.01 -10.74 -29.37
CA ASP A 483 -5.81 -10.22 -30.07
C ASP A 483 -4.53 -10.42 -29.26
N VAL A 484 -3.51 -10.95 -29.94
CA VAL A 484 -2.17 -11.17 -29.40
C VAL A 484 -1.46 -9.86 -29.03
N SER A 485 -1.88 -8.72 -29.61
CA SER A 485 -1.28 -7.42 -29.32
C SER A 485 -1.86 -6.71 -28.10
N ASN A 486 -2.97 -7.20 -27.53
CA ASN A 486 -3.67 -6.52 -26.43
C ASN A 486 -4.27 -7.55 -25.45
N TYR A 487 -3.42 -8.42 -24.90
CA TYR A 487 -3.84 -9.43 -23.92
C TYR A 487 -3.59 -8.91 -22.50
N GLY A 488 -4.62 -8.88 -21.66
CA GLY A 488 -4.55 -8.41 -20.27
C GLY A 488 -3.98 -9.46 -19.32
N HIS A 489 -3.85 -10.73 -19.74
CA HIS A 489 -3.40 -11.82 -18.86
C HIS A 489 -2.56 -12.91 -19.55
N GLN A 490 -1.63 -13.48 -18.80
CA GLN A 490 -0.81 -14.61 -19.20
C GLN A 490 -0.98 -15.81 -18.26
N MET A 491 -0.93 -17.02 -18.82
CA MET A 491 -1.06 -18.24 -18.04
C MET A 491 0.18 -18.49 -17.15
N SER A 492 -0.05 -18.76 -15.87
CA SER A 492 1.01 -19.12 -14.91
C SER A 492 0.95 -20.58 -14.49
N TRP A 493 -0.25 -21.16 -14.40
CA TRP A 493 -0.45 -22.51 -13.89
C TRP A 493 -1.67 -23.20 -14.49
N ILE A 494 -1.71 -24.53 -14.41
CA ILE A 494 -2.90 -25.34 -14.65
C ILE A 494 -2.87 -26.51 -13.67
N SER A 495 -4.01 -26.84 -13.09
CA SER A 495 -4.13 -28.01 -12.20
C SER A 495 -5.58 -28.46 -12.07
N GLY A 496 -5.79 -29.53 -11.31
CA GLY A 496 -7.10 -30.15 -11.10
C GLY A 496 -7.07 -31.16 -9.96
N PRO A 497 -8.23 -31.53 -9.41
CA PRO A 497 -8.31 -32.60 -8.42
C PRO A 497 -7.83 -33.93 -9.02
N VAL A 498 -7.27 -34.81 -8.19
CA VAL A 498 -6.91 -36.18 -8.60
C VAL A 498 -7.98 -37.13 -8.08
N GLU A 499 -8.52 -37.95 -8.97
CA GLU A 499 -9.56 -38.94 -8.69
C GLU A 499 -9.38 -40.19 -9.58
N LEU A 500 -9.44 -41.38 -9.00
CA LEU A 500 -9.30 -42.67 -9.72
C LEU A 500 -8.06 -42.74 -10.64
N ASN A 501 -6.92 -42.20 -10.20
CA ASN A 501 -5.67 -42.08 -10.98
C ASN A 501 -5.78 -41.20 -12.25
N THR A 502 -6.81 -40.36 -12.33
CA THR A 502 -7.04 -39.39 -13.39
C THR A 502 -7.17 -37.97 -12.84
N ILE A 503 -7.04 -36.98 -13.72
CA ILE A 503 -7.38 -35.59 -13.44
C ILE A 503 -8.66 -35.29 -14.23
N PRO A 504 -9.85 -35.41 -13.61
CA PRO A 504 -11.14 -35.34 -14.31
C PRO A 504 -11.54 -33.93 -14.73
N ALA A 505 -11.03 -32.91 -14.05
CA ALA A 505 -11.33 -31.50 -14.32
C ALA A 505 -10.08 -30.64 -14.18
N PHE A 506 -10.02 -29.53 -14.89
CA PHE A 506 -8.89 -28.60 -14.88
C PHE A 506 -9.35 -27.16 -14.76
N GLY A 507 -8.62 -26.36 -13.99
CA GLY A 507 -8.70 -24.91 -14.00
C GLY A 507 -7.34 -24.30 -14.30
N VAL A 508 -7.35 -23.13 -14.94
CA VAL A 508 -6.14 -22.43 -15.38
C VAL A 508 -5.96 -21.17 -14.54
N GLU A 509 -4.73 -20.95 -14.08
CA GLU A 509 -4.33 -19.75 -13.34
C GLU A 509 -3.65 -18.75 -14.26
N TRP A 510 -4.01 -17.47 -14.08
CA TRP A 510 -3.59 -16.37 -14.92
C TRP A 510 -3.09 -15.20 -14.09
N LEU A 511 -2.00 -14.61 -14.56
CA LEU A 511 -1.41 -13.39 -14.02
C LEU A 511 -1.73 -12.22 -14.95
N HIS A 512 -2.00 -11.05 -14.38
CA HIS A 512 -2.18 -9.82 -15.15
C HIS A 512 -0.91 -9.49 -15.96
N GLU A 513 -1.05 -8.89 -17.14
CA GLU A 513 0.06 -8.55 -18.02
C GLU A 513 1.08 -7.60 -17.39
N SER A 514 0.63 -6.75 -16.44
CA SER A 514 1.53 -5.88 -15.69
C SER A 514 2.56 -6.64 -14.86
N CYS A 515 2.28 -7.91 -14.52
CA CYS A 515 3.20 -8.78 -13.77
C CYS A 515 4.38 -9.18 -14.65
N SER A 516 5.36 -8.30 -14.74
CA SER A 516 6.56 -8.50 -15.54
C SER A 516 7.34 -9.74 -15.06
N PRO A 517 7.93 -10.53 -15.97
CA PRO A 517 8.80 -11.64 -15.57
C PRO A 517 10.06 -11.17 -14.84
N PHE A 518 10.47 -9.91 -15.05
CA PHE A 518 11.67 -9.31 -14.49
C PHE A 518 11.35 -8.15 -13.52
N ASN A 519 12.18 -8.00 -12.50
CA ASN A 519 12.08 -6.93 -11.50
C ASN A 519 12.96 -5.75 -11.93
N VAL A 520 12.51 -5.01 -12.95
CA VAL A 520 13.30 -3.96 -13.61
C VAL A 520 12.95 -2.58 -13.06
N ILE A 521 13.95 -1.85 -12.57
CA ILE A 521 13.83 -0.42 -12.25
C ILE A 521 13.46 0.35 -13.52
N ALA A 522 12.42 1.18 -13.45
CA ALA A 522 11.93 1.97 -14.58
C ALA A 522 13.04 2.81 -15.21
N ASP A 523 12.99 2.95 -16.54
CA ASP A 523 13.91 3.83 -17.26
C ASP A 523 13.42 5.28 -17.23
N ASP A 524 13.60 5.91 -16.06
CA ASP A 524 13.19 7.28 -15.78
C ASP A 524 14.17 8.37 -16.28
N THR A 525 13.76 9.63 -16.26
CA THR A 525 14.67 10.76 -16.57
C THR A 525 14.63 11.79 -15.46
N VAL A 526 15.50 12.80 -15.52
CA VAL A 526 15.42 13.94 -14.57
C VAL A 526 14.12 14.72 -14.75
N GLU A 527 13.58 14.76 -15.99
CA GLU A 527 12.34 15.46 -16.32
C GLU A 527 11.09 14.62 -16.02
N ASN A 528 11.22 13.29 -16.03
CA ASN A 528 10.16 12.33 -15.72
C ASN A 528 10.70 11.25 -14.79
N PRO A 529 10.99 11.55 -13.50
CA PRO A 529 11.47 10.55 -12.56
C PRO A 529 10.34 9.59 -12.17
N ILE A 530 10.65 8.29 -12.08
CA ILE A 530 9.65 7.24 -11.85
C ILE A 530 10.04 6.42 -10.63
N ILE A 531 9.15 6.36 -9.64
CA ILE A 531 9.24 5.43 -8.52
C ILE A 531 8.86 4.04 -9.03
N THR A 532 9.76 3.08 -8.87
CA THR A 532 9.46 1.68 -9.21
C THR A 532 9.01 0.92 -7.97
N GLN A 533 7.81 0.35 -8.00
CA GLN A 533 7.31 -0.58 -7.00
C GLN A 533 7.55 -2.02 -7.46
N ILE A 534 8.25 -2.81 -6.65
CA ILE A 534 8.40 -4.25 -6.84
C ILE A 534 7.66 -4.95 -5.69
N PRO A 535 6.56 -5.68 -5.96
CA PRO A 535 5.88 -6.49 -4.94
C PRO A 535 6.83 -7.51 -4.30
N ALA A 536 6.75 -7.66 -2.98
CA ALA A 536 7.63 -8.56 -2.21
C ALA A 536 7.48 -10.02 -2.64
N VAL A 537 6.30 -10.42 -3.11
CA VAL A 537 6.03 -11.77 -3.65
C VAL A 537 6.72 -12.08 -4.97
N LYS A 538 7.32 -11.09 -5.65
CA LYS A 538 8.22 -11.30 -6.79
C LYS A 538 9.66 -11.67 -6.35
N GLY A 539 9.82 -12.16 -5.13
CA GLY A 539 11.09 -12.69 -4.64
C GLY A 539 11.56 -13.92 -5.43
N ALA A 540 12.88 -14.10 -5.49
CA ALA A 540 13.51 -15.26 -6.09
C ALA A 540 13.55 -16.46 -5.11
N SER A 541 13.58 -16.20 -3.80
CA SER A 541 13.49 -17.24 -2.78
C SER A 541 13.07 -16.72 -1.41
N ILE A 542 12.51 -17.61 -0.60
CA ILE A 542 12.22 -17.41 0.82
C ILE A 542 12.84 -18.56 1.63
N SER A 543 13.33 -18.27 2.84
CA SER A 543 13.93 -19.28 3.73
C SER A 543 13.72 -18.92 5.20
N GLY A 544 14.12 -19.82 6.11
CA GLY A 544 14.09 -19.56 7.55
C GLY A 544 12.68 -19.34 8.13
N ASN A 545 11.68 -20.07 7.64
CA ASN A 545 10.25 -19.94 7.99
C ASN A 545 9.56 -18.66 7.50
N ALA A 546 10.20 -17.87 6.63
CA ALA A 546 9.46 -16.87 5.85
C ALA A 546 8.36 -17.58 5.03
N THR A 547 7.19 -16.95 4.92
CA THR A 547 6.02 -17.52 4.24
C THR A 547 5.36 -16.47 3.36
N VAL A 548 4.69 -16.91 2.30
CA VAL A 548 3.75 -16.06 1.57
C VAL A 548 2.38 -16.18 2.23
N ILE A 549 1.70 -15.05 2.43
CA ILE A 549 0.36 -15.00 3.01
C ILE A 549 -0.61 -14.38 2.01
N LYS A 550 -1.86 -14.83 2.08
CA LYS A 550 -2.92 -14.39 1.18
C LYS A 550 -3.14 -12.88 1.32
N ASN A 551 -3.34 -12.20 0.20
CA ASN A 551 -3.68 -10.79 0.18
C ASN A 551 -5.01 -10.48 0.91
N PRO A 552 -5.13 -9.29 1.53
CA PRO A 552 -6.37 -8.83 2.17
C PRO A 552 -7.40 -8.23 1.19
N GLY A 553 -7.13 -8.23 -0.13
CA GLY A 553 -8.02 -7.71 -1.17
C GLY A 553 -7.66 -6.34 -1.73
N HIS A 554 -6.65 -5.64 -1.20
CA HIS A 554 -6.30 -4.26 -1.62
C HIS A 554 -4.82 -4.03 -1.95
N THR A 555 -4.03 -5.10 -2.06
CA THR A 555 -2.58 -5.02 -2.32
C THR A 555 -2.21 -5.40 -3.75
N GLY A 556 -3.17 -5.85 -4.56
CA GLY A 556 -2.95 -6.27 -5.95
C GLY A 556 -2.24 -7.63 -6.09
N GLY A 557 -1.99 -8.31 -4.97
CA GLY A 557 -1.32 -9.61 -4.89
C GLY A 557 -0.92 -9.96 -3.47
N ASP A 558 -0.45 -11.19 -3.28
CA ASP A 558 -0.09 -11.73 -1.97
C ASP A 558 1.09 -11.00 -1.31
N LEU A 559 1.35 -11.31 -0.05
CA LEU A 559 2.34 -10.64 0.80
C LEU A 559 3.38 -11.62 1.30
N VAL A 560 4.55 -11.13 1.72
CA VAL A 560 5.58 -11.96 2.35
C VAL A 560 5.65 -11.67 3.85
N GLN A 561 5.46 -12.69 4.68
CA GLN A 561 5.62 -12.59 6.12
C GLN A 561 6.98 -13.11 6.56
N LEU A 562 7.73 -12.24 7.24
CA LEU A 562 8.90 -12.59 8.03
C LEU A 562 8.45 -12.83 9.48
N PRO A 563 8.40 -14.09 9.97
CA PRO A 563 7.98 -14.38 11.34
C PRO A 563 8.89 -13.71 12.38
N ALA A 564 8.42 -13.65 13.63
CA ALA A 564 9.25 -13.22 14.75
C ALA A 564 10.52 -14.07 14.83
N ASN A 565 11.66 -13.44 15.12
CA ASN A 565 12.95 -14.13 15.11
C ASN A 565 13.00 -15.19 16.21
N SER A 566 12.95 -16.47 15.82
CA SER A 566 12.98 -17.64 16.72
C SER A 566 14.29 -18.43 16.67
N GLY A 567 15.38 -17.81 16.20
CA GLY A 567 16.71 -18.44 16.08
C GLY A 567 17.06 -18.95 14.68
N SER A 568 16.08 -19.19 13.81
CA SER A 568 16.27 -19.31 12.36
C SER A 568 15.92 -17.98 11.71
N GLN A 569 16.90 -17.32 11.10
CA GLN A 569 16.68 -16.03 10.46
C GLN A 569 15.81 -16.22 9.22
N ALA A 570 14.55 -15.81 9.29
CA ALA A 570 13.65 -15.74 8.15
C ALA A 570 14.17 -14.72 7.13
N GLN A 571 14.17 -15.10 5.85
CA GLN A 571 14.75 -14.28 4.80
C GLN A 571 13.87 -14.28 3.55
N LEU A 572 13.76 -13.11 2.94
CA LEU A 572 13.25 -12.92 1.58
C LEU A 572 14.40 -12.40 0.71
N PHE A 573 14.60 -13.02 -0.44
CA PHE A 573 15.54 -12.55 -1.47
C PHE A 573 14.78 -12.08 -2.70
N ILE A 574 15.07 -10.86 -3.14
CA ILE A 574 14.54 -10.28 -4.37
C ILE A 574 15.71 -9.95 -5.29
N THR A 575 15.68 -10.46 -6.51
CA THR A 575 16.63 -10.04 -7.54
C THR A 575 16.08 -8.82 -8.26
N VAL A 576 16.95 -7.85 -8.56
CA VAL A 576 16.61 -6.57 -9.17
C VAL A 576 17.51 -6.34 -10.38
N GLU A 577 16.91 -5.80 -11.45
CA GLU A 577 17.58 -5.45 -12.69
C GLU A 577 17.43 -3.95 -12.95
N THR A 578 18.45 -3.37 -13.58
CA THR A 578 18.45 -1.95 -13.94
C THR A 578 18.91 -1.76 -15.38
N PRO A 579 18.29 -0.83 -16.13
CA PRO A 579 18.82 -0.38 -17.41
C PRO A 579 20.25 0.15 -17.26
N PRO A 580 21.13 -0.02 -18.28
CA PRO A 580 22.51 0.51 -18.24
C PRO A 580 22.57 2.03 -18.00
N SER A 581 21.54 2.78 -18.39
CA SER A 581 21.39 4.22 -18.15
C SER A 581 21.35 4.59 -16.66
N LYS A 582 21.08 3.63 -15.76
CA LYS A 582 20.93 3.85 -14.32
C LYS A 582 22.19 3.61 -13.51
N ILE A 583 23.25 3.09 -14.12
CA ILE A 583 24.52 2.89 -13.42
C ILE A 583 25.05 4.25 -12.93
N GLY A 584 25.41 4.33 -11.65
CA GLY A 584 25.83 5.55 -10.96
C GLY A 584 24.68 6.43 -10.43
N LYS A 585 23.41 6.12 -10.75
CA LYS A 585 22.25 6.80 -10.18
C LYS A 585 21.95 6.28 -8.77
N THR A 586 21.39 7.14 -7.93
CA THR A 586 21.08 6.82 -6.54
C THR A 586 19.57 6.82 -6.31
N TYR A 587 19.09 5.83 -5.57
CA TYR A 587 17.68 5.62 -5.25
C TYR A 587 17.50 5.49 -3.75
N GLN A 588 16.51 6.18 -3.17
CA GLN A 588 16.06 5.89 -1.81
C GLN A 588 15.21 4.61 -1.83
N ILE A 589 15.57 3.64 -0.99
CA ILE A 589 14.75 2.44 -0.79
C ILE A 589 13.70 2.72 0.28
N ARG A 590 12.45 2.44 -0.05
CA ARG A 590 11.30 2.51 0.85
C ARG A 590 10.54 1.19 0.80
N VAL A 591 10.00 0.74 1.93
CA VAL A 591 9.28 -0.52 2.02
C VAL A 591 7.89 -0.27 2.57
N ARG A 592 6.85 -0.73 1.86
CA ARG A 592 5.48 -0.79 2.37
C ARG A 592 5.30 -2.07 3.20
N TYR A 593 5.00 -1.92 4.48
CA TYR A 593 4.98 -3.01 5.44
C TYR A 593 3.79 -2.92 6.40
N ALA A 594 3.50 -4.02 7.09
CA ALA A 594 2.61 -4.07 8.24
C ALA A 594 3.25 -4.89 9.37
N ALA A 595 3.13 -4.44 10.62
CA ALA A 595 3.67 -5.13 11.78
C ALA A 595 2.69 -5.09 12.97
N SER A 596 2.46 -6.23 13.63
CA SER A 596 1.56 -6.31 14.79
C SER A 596 2.21 -5.85 16.11
N SER A 597 3.53 -5.70 16.12
CA SER A 597 4.32 -5.13 17.22
C SER A 597 5.59 -4.52 16.65
N ALA A 598 6.22 -3.61 17.39
CA ALA A 598 7.50 -3.04 16.96
C ALA A 598 8.55 -4.13 16.68
N ALA A 599 9.26 -3.98 15.58
CA ALA A 599 10.28 -4.93 15.14
C ALA A 599 11.47 -4.22 14.47
N ALA A 600 12.52 -4.97 14.16
CA ALA A 600 13.69 -4.46 13.44
C ALA A 600 13.82 -5.18 12.09
N LEU A 601 13.63 -4.44 11.00
CA LEU A 601 13.82 -4.92 9.63
C LEU A 601 15.26 -4.64 9.21
N GLN A 602 16.01 -5.69 8.89
CA GLN A 602 17.30 -5.54 8.21
C GLN A 602 17.13 -5.73 6.71
N VAL A 603 17.75 -4.85 5.94
CA VAL A 603 17.81 -4.94 4.48
C VAL A 603 19.27 -4.88 4.05
N ASN A 604 19.68 -5.85 3.24
CA ASN A 604 21.03 -5.90 2.68
C ASN A 604 20.97 -5.78 1.15
N GLN A 605 21.91 -5.01 0.59
CA GLN A 605 22.19 -5.04 -0.84
C GLN A 605 23.37 -5.98 -1.09
N CYS A 606 23.15 -6.96 -1.96
CA CYS A 606 24.09 -8.02 -2.24
C CYS A 606 24.34 -8.14 -3.74
N ASN A 607 25.47 -8.76 -4.10
CA ASN A 607 25.71 -9.17 -5.48
C ASN A 607 24.59 -10.10 -5.96
N PHE A 608 24.32 -10.11 -7.26
CA PHE A 608 23.24 -10.88 -7.86
C PHE A 608 23.23 -12.37 -7.42
N SER A 609 24.40 -13.00 -7.30
CA SER A 609 24.56 -14.38 -6.84
C SER A 609 24.27 -14.63 -5.34
N GLY A 610 23.83 -13.61 -4.59
CA GLY A 610 23.40 -13.73 -3.19
C GLY A 610 24.53 -13.97 -2.16
N GLY A 611 25.80 -13.99 -2.60
CA GLY A 611 26.93 -14.36 -1.75
C GLY A 611 27.49 -13.23 -0.87
N SER A 612 27.86 -12.09 -1.47
CA SER A 612 28.49 -10.98 -0.75
C SER A 612 27.58 -9.76 -0.72
N CYS A 613 27.25 -9.30 0.48
CA CYS A 613 26.51 -8.06 0.72
C CYS A 613 27.47 -6.93 1.05
N TYR A 614 27.24 -5.76 0.45
CA TYR A 614 28.13 -4.60 0.57
C TYR A 614 27.44 -3.38 1.16
N ASN A 615 26.10 -3.33 1.16
CA ASN A 615 25.33 -2.37 1.95
C ASN A 615 24.37 -3.10 2.88
N THR A 616 24.16 -2.55 4.07
CA THR A 616 23.29 -3.12 5.10
C THR A 616 22.71 -2.00 5.93
N ALA A 617 21.40 -2.04 6.13
CA ALA A 617 20.70 -1.18 7.07
C ALA A 617 19.81 -2.02 7.97
N SER A 618 19.69 -1.62 9.23
CA SER A 618 18.72 -2.16 10.17
C SER A 618 17.85 -1.02 10.66
N ILE A 619 16.57 -1.06 10.32
CA ILE A 619 15.60 -0.01 10.65
C ILE A 619 14.58 -0.52 11.65
N ALA A 620 14.16 0.35 12.57
CA ALA A 620 13.04 0.07 13.44
C ALA A 620 11.73 0.27 12.66
N VAL A 621 10.85 -0.73 12.73
CA VAL A 621 9.51 -0.68 12.15
C VAL A 621 8.48 -0.71 13.30
N PRO A 622 7.78 0.41 13.57
CA PRO A 622 6.74 0.46 14.59
C PRO A 622 5.58 -0.52 14.33
N ALA A 623 4.78 -0.78 15.37
CA ALA A 623 3.53 -1.51 15.20
C ALA A 623 2.54 -0.66 14.39
N THR A 624 1.86 -1.27 13.42
CA THR A 624 0.94 -0.58 12.51
C THR A 624 -0.50 -1.07 12.64
N TYR A 625 -0.72 -2.27 13.20
CA TYR A 625 -2.07 -2.81 13.41
C TYR A 625 -2.18 -3.63 14.69
N SER A 626 -3.43 -3.83 15.13
CA SER A 626 -3.81 -4.74 16.21
C SER A 626 -4.98 -5.64 15.76
N ASN A 627 -5.23 -6.75 16.45
CA ASN A 627 -6.36 -7.67 16.18
C ASN A 627 -6.34 -8.43 14.84
N ASN A 628 -5.18 -8.60 14.21
CA ASN A 628 -4.98 -9.38 12.97
C ASN A 628 -5.80 -8.91 11.75
N ALA A 629 -6.39 -7.72 11.78
CA ALA A 629 -7.10 -7.15 10.63
C ALA A 629 -6.13 -6.32 9.76
N LEU A 630 -5.87 -6.78 8.54
CA LEU A 630 -5.01 -6.11 7.55
C LEU A 630 -5.83 -5.13 6.67
N LEU A 631 -6.54 -4.21 7.32
CA LEU A 631 -7.25 -3.11 6.65
C LEU A 631 -6.26 -2.13 6.00
N TYR A 632 -6.74 -1.15 5.23
CA TYR A 632 -5.88 -0.19 4.53
C TYR A 632 -4.84 0.46 5.45
N ASN A 633 -5.28 0.98 6.60
CA ASN A 633 -4.42 1.69 7.57
C ASN A 633 -3.44 0.78 8.33
N ALA A 634 -3.53 -0.55 8.17
CA ALA A 634 -2.56 -1.48 8.74
C ALA A 634 -1.20 -1.39 8.03
N PHE A 635 -1.13 -0.80 6.83
CA PHE A 635 0.10 -0.68 6.06
C PHE A 635 0.71 0.71 6.21
N GLN A 636 2.02 0.76 6.45
CA GLN A 636 2.82 1.97 6.51
C GLN A 636 4.05 1.83 5.62
N TYR A 637 4.79 2.95 5.48
CA TYR A 637 6.03 2.99 4.72
C TYR A 637 7.20 3.21 5.66
N ALA A 638 8.31 2.52 5.41
CA ALA A 638 9.57 2.72 6.11
C ALA A 638 10.70 2.98 5.11
N ASP A 639 11.36 4.12 5.26
CA ASP A 639 12.58 4.44 4.51
C ASP A 639 13.75 3.64 5.08
N VAL A 640 14.54 3.03 4.20
CA VAL A 640 15.61 2.12 4.59
C VAL A 640 16.97 2.80 4.47
N PHE A 641 17.51 2.90 3.25
CA PHE A 641 18.75 3.61 2.95
C PHE A 641 18.79 3.94 1.45
N PRO A 642 19.54 4.97 1.06
CA PRO A 642 19.80 5.23 -0.34
C PRO A 642 20.84 4.25 -0.89
N ILE A 643 20.62 3.76 -2.10
CA ILE A 643 21.54 2.88 -2.83
C ILE A 643 22.01 3.54 -4.12
N THR A 644 23.30 3.47 -4.40
CA THR A 644 23.83 3.81 -5.72
C THR A 644 23.94 2.53 -6.54
N ILE A 645 23.35 2.53 -7.74
CA ILE A 645 23.40 1.38 -8.65
C ILE A 645 24.80 1.26 -9.22
N GLN A 646 25.50 0.17 -8.91
CA GLN A 646 26.87 -0.07 -9.40
C GLN A 646 26.91 -1.09 -10.54
N ASN A 647 25.94 -2.00 -10.58
CA ASN A 647 25.85 -3.08 -11.55
C ASN A 647 24.44 -3.11 -12.15
N ILE A 648 24.30 -3.71 -13.33
CA ILE A 648 23.01 -3.90 -14.01
C ILE A 648 22.06 -4.84 -13.26
N ASP A 649 22.60 -5.64 -12.35
CA ASP A 649 21.84 -6.55 -11.50
C ASP A 649 22.41 -6.61 -10.08
N PHE A 650 21.52 -6.83 -9.12
CA PHE A 650 21.85 -7.02 -7.72
C PHE A 650 20.69 -7.72 -7.01
N SER A 651 20.89 -8.09 -5.75
CA SER A 651 19.87 -8.71 -4.92
C SER A 651 19.64 -7.90 -3.65
N LEU A 652 18.39 -7.81 -3.22
CA LEU A 652 18.00 -7.30 -1.92
C LEU A 652 17.58 -8.46 -1.02
N GLN A 653 18.10 -8.47 0.20
CA GLN A 653 17.81 -9.49 1.21
C GLN A 653 17.16 -8.83 2.42
N PHE A 654 16.01 -9.34 2.85
CA PHE A 654 15.21 -8.80 3.96
C PHE A 654 15.16 -9.78 5.11
N PHE A 655 15.32 -9.29 6.35
CA PHE A 655 15.29 -10.08 7.57
C PHE A 655 14.50 -9.41 8.69
N ASN A 656 13.87 -10.23 9.51
CA ASN A 656 13.43 -9.81 10.82
C ASN A 656 14.54 -10.06 11.86
N ARG A 657 15.14 -8.99 12.40
CA ARG A 657 16.23 -9.06 13.39
C ARG A 657 15.71 -9.32 14.80
N SER A 658 14.62 -8.68 15.18
CA SER A 658 14.04 -8.74 16.52
C SER A 658 12.63 -8.17 16.53
N GLY A 659 11.86 -8.47 17.58
CA GLY A 659 10.47 -8.05 17.73
C GLY A 659 9.49 -9.06 17.14
N GLY A 660 8.28 -8.59 16.81
CA GLY A 660 7.23 -9.43 16.24
C GLY A 660 7.32 -9.63 14.73
N PRO A 661 6.33 -10.32 14.13
CA PRO A 661 6.31 -10.59 12.70
C PRO A 661 6.18 -9.32 11.86
N ILE A 662 6.84 -9.31 10.70
CA ILE A 662 6.82 -8.21 9.73
C ILE A 662 6.24 -8.74 8.43
N ILE A 663 5.21 -8.08 7.91
CA ILE A 663 4.60 -8.36 6.62
C ILE A 663 5.08 -7.33 5.61
N LEU A 664 5.59 -7.80 4.47
CA LEU A 664 6.11 -6.98 3.38
C LEU A 664 5.14 -7.02 2.20
N ASP A 665 4.78 -5.84 1.70
CA ASP A 665 3.93 -5.67 0.51
C ASP A 665 4.76 -5.31 -0.72
N LYS A 666 5.41 -4.13 -0.70
CA LYS A 666 6.12 -3.58 -1.86
C LYS A 666 7.44 -2.94 -1.45
N ILE A 667 8.42 -3.02 -2.34
CA ILE A 667 9.70 -2.33 -2.25
C ILE A 667 9.67 -1.22 -3.29
N GLU A 668 9.94 0.01 -2.89
CA GLU A 668 9.94 1.18 -3.75
C GLU A 668 11.35 1.73 -3.93
N PHE A 669 11.71 1.99 -5.19
CA PHE A 669 12.94 2.65 -5.59
C PHE A 669 12.62 4.07 -5.98
N ILE A 670 12.98 5.03 -5.15
CA ILE A 670 12.67 6.44 -5.34
C ILE A 670 13.89 7.17 -5.90
N PRO A 671 13.84 7.71 -7.13
CA PRO A 671 14.97 8.42 -7.71
C PRO A 671 15.35 9.65 -6.88
N ILE A 672 16.63 9.78 -6.55
CA ILE A 672 17.16 10.94 -5.85
C ILE A 672 17.73 11.93 -6.87
N GLU A 673 17.38 13.21 -6.71
CA GLU A 673 17.98 14.31 -7.46
C GLU A 673 19.32 14.73 -6.84
N GLY A 674 20.30 15.01 -7.71
CA GLY A 674 21.62 15.45 -7.28
C GLY A 674 22.48 14.33 -6.69
N SER A 675 23.51 14.72 -5.95
CA SER A 675 24.39 13.77 -5.28
C SER A 675 23.75 13.21 -4.00
N LEU A 676 24.17 12.00 -3.60
CA LEU A 676 23.75 11.41 -2.32
C LEU A 676 24.03 12.36 -1.15
N GLU A 677 25.14 13.08 -1.18
CA GLU A 677 25.51 14.06 -0.16
C GLU A 677 24.51 15.23 -0.10
N GLU A 678 24.04 15.73 -1.26
CA GLU A 678 23.06 16.82 -1.34
C GLU A 678 21.71 16.36 -0.79
N TYR A 679 21.27 15.17 -1.20
CA TYR A 679 20.04 14.59 -0.68
C TYR A 679 20.09 14.35 0.82
N THR A 680 21.17 13.75 1.31
CA THR A 680 21.35 13.49 2.75
C THR A 680 21.33 14.78 3.53
N ALA A 681 22.06 15.79 3.06
CA ALA A 681 22.07 17.09 3.73
C ALA A 681 20.69 17.79 3.70
N LYS A 682 19.91 17.63 2.62
CA LYS A 682 18.54 18.15 2.53
C LYS A 682 17.60 17.42 3.50
N GLN A 683 17.71 16.09 3.60
CA GLN A 683 16.93 15.29 4.55
C GLN A 683 17.29 15.63 6.00
N GLU A 684 18.58 15.80 6.31
CA GLU A 684 19.03 16.31 7.61
C GLU A 684 18.42 17.67 7.93
N LEU A 685 18.46 18.61 6.97
CA LEU A 685 17.84 19.93 7.13
C LEU A 685 16.34 19.83 7.41
N GLU A 686 15.60 19.01 6.67
CA GLU A 686 14.15 18.82 6.88
C GLU A 686 13.84 18.15 8.23
N ASN A 687 14.65 17.17 8.65
CA ASN A 687 14.52 16.54 9.97
C ASN A 687 14.77 17.55 11.10
N VAL A 688 15.78 18.41 10.95
CA VAL A 688 16.06 19.49 11.90
C VAL A 688 14.92 20.50 11.90
N ARG A 689 14.39 20.90 10.73
CA ARG A 689 13.22 21.80 10.61
C ARG A 689 12.01 21.24 11.33
N LYS A 690 11.69 19.95 11.13
CA LYS A 690 10.59 19.27 11.82
C LYS A 690 10.79 19.27 13.34
N ALA A 691 11.99 18.94 13.81
CA ALA A 691 12.31 18.96 15.24
C ALA A 691 12.14 20.36 15.86
N VAL A 692 12.59 21.42 15.17
CA VAL A 692 12.43 22.79 15.64
C VAL A 692 10.97 23.25 15.58
N ASN A 693 10.25 22.93 14.51
CA ASN A 693 8.82 23.28 14.38
C ASN A 693 7.96 22.61 15.45
N ALA A 694 8.29 21.38 15.86
CA ALA A 694 7.57 20.65 16.90
C ALA A 694 7.60 21.32 18.27
N LEU A 695 8.55 22.24 18.53
CA LEU A 695 8.62 23.00 19.78
C LEU A 695 7.44 23.96 19.96
N PHE A 696 6.82 24.42 18.87
CA PHE A 696 5.87 25.53 18.87
C PHE A 696 4.41 25.11 18.70
N THR A 697 3.48 25.94 19.19
CA THR A 697 2.03 25.70 19.08
C THR A 697 1.46 25.99 17.69
N ASN A 698 2.12 26.85 16.91
CA ASN A 698 1.65 27.28 15.59
C ASN A 698 2.80 27.76 14.69
N ASN A 699 2.47 28.06 13.42
CA ASN A 699 3.43 28.52 12.41
C ASN A 699 4.03 29.92 12.68
N THR A 700 3.38 30.75 13.50
CA THR A 700 3.93 32.05 13.93
C THR A 700 5.01 31.90 14.99
N LYS A 701 5.20 30.69 15.53
CA LYS A 701 6.26 30.30 16.47
C LYS A 701 6.35 31.19 17.72
N ASN A 702 5.23 31.77 18.14
CA ASN A 702 5.16 32.75 19.23
C ASN A 702 5.00 32.13 20.62
N ALA A 703 4.66 30.84 20.72
CA ALA A 703 4.50 30.12 21.97
C ALA A 703 5.02 28.68 21.86
N LEU A 704 5.62 28.18 22.93
CA LEU A 704 5.99 26.77 23.06
C LEU A 704 4.77 25.92 23.39
N ARG A 705 4.75 24.67 22.93
CA ARG A 705 3.76 23.70 23.41
C ARG A 705 4.00 23.39 24.89
N LEU A 706 2.94 23.06 25.61
CA LEU A 706 2.98 22.89 27.06
C LEU A 706 3.86 21.69 27.48
N GLU A 707 3.78 20.61 26.71
CA GLU A 707 4.51 19.37 26.91
C GLU A 707 6.02 19.49 26.67
N ILE A 708 6.45 20.42 25.81
CA ILE A 708 7.87 20.61 25.45
C ILE A 708 8.63 21.13 26.65
N THR A 709 9.68 20.43 27.07
CA THR A 709 10.55 20.79 28.20
C THR A 709 11.71 21.69 27.78
N ASP A 710 12.36 22.33 28.74
CA ASP A 710 13.60 23.07 28.47
C ASP A 710 14.72 22.18 27.90
N TYR A 711 14.77 20.91 28.35
CA TYR A 711 15.67 19.90 27.80
C TYR A 711 15.40 19.61 26.31
N ASP A 712 14.13 19.49 25.91
CA ASP A 712 13.75 19.25 24.51
C ASP A 712 14.21 20.39 23.60
N VAL A 713 14.16 21.62 24.09
CA VAL A 713 14.69 22.80 23.38
C VAL A 713 16.21 22.68 23.19
N ASP A 714 16.94 22.24 24.21
CA ASP A 714 18.39 22.03 24.12
C ASP A 714 18.73 20.87 23.16
N GLN A 715 17.94 19.79 23.14
CA GLN A 715 18.08 18.70 22.17
C GLN A 715 17.83 19.16 20.73
N ALA A 716 16.78 19.95 20.49
CA ALA A 716 16.54 20.55 19.18
C ALA A 716 17.69 21.48 18.78
N ALA A 717 18.21 22.27 19.73
CA ALA A 717 19.36 23.12 19.48
C ALA A 717 20.62 22.31 19.15
N ASN A 718 20.86 21.16 19.79
CA ASN A 718 21.96 20.25 19.46
C ASN A 718 21.86 19.77 18.02
N LYS A 719 20.68 19.29 17.60
CA LYS A 719 20.43 18.88 16.20
C LYS A 719 20.75 20.00 15.20
N VAL A 720 20.37 21.25 15.48
CA VAL A 720 20.71 22.41 14.64
C VAL A 720 22.22 22.69 14.61
N ALA A 721 22.90 22.60 15.76
CA ALA A 721 24.34 22.87 15.84
C ALA A 721 25.16 21.87 15.02
N CYS A 722 24.72 20.62 15.00
CA CYS A 722 25.36 19.51 14.31
C CYS A 722 25.12 19.50 12.79
N MET A 723 24.14 20.27 12.32
CA MET A 723 23.90 20.44 10.89
C MET A 723 25.12 21.07 10.20
N SER A 724 25.52 20.54 9.03
CA SER A 724 26.65 21.06 8.28
C SER A 724 26.46 22.52 7.86
N SER A 725 27.43 23.39 8.15
CA SER A 725 27.44 24.78 7.69
C SER A 725 27.88 24.93 6.23
N ALA A 726 28.39 23.88 5.59
CA ALA A 726 29.01 23.98 4.27
C ALA A 726 28.01 24.21 3.12
N ARG A 727 26.74 23.78 3.28
CA ARG A 727 25.71 23.88 2.22
C ARG A 727 24.47 24.70 2.61
N TYR A 728 24.11 24.75 3.90
CA TYR A 728 22.88 25.39 4.39
C TYR A 728 23.16 26.41 5.51
N GLU A 729 24.15 27.28 5.32
CA GLU A 729 24.54 28.28 6.32
C GLU A 729 23.37 29.21 6.68
N LYS A 730 22.61 29.67 5.68
CA LYS A 730 21.47 30.57 5.90
C LYS A 730 20.35 29.90 6.68
N GLU A 731 19.98 28.68 6.30
CA GLU A 731 18.95 27.90 6.97
C GLU A 731 19.38 27.51 8.38
N LYS A 732 20.65 27.14 8.57
CA LYS A 732 21.24 26.92 9.90
C LYS A 732 21.10 28.15 10.78
N MET A 733 21.41 29.33 10.24
CA MET A 733 21.27 30.59 10.97
C MET A 733 19.81 30.89 11.36
N ILE A 734 18.86 30.65 10.45
CA ILE A 734 17.42 30.79 10.73
C ILE A 734 16.98 29.82 11.83
N LEU A 735 17.37 28.55 11.73
CA LEU A 735 17.04 27.52 12.72
C LEU A 735 17.69 27.81 14.07
N LEU A 736 18.93 28.31 14.08
CA LEU A 736 19.62 28.75 15.30
C LEU A 736 18.89 29.92 15.97
N ASP A 737 18.39 30.88 15.19
CA ASP A 737 17.60 31.98 15.72
C ASP A 737 16.27 31.48 16.30
N GLN A 738 15.61 30.53 15.64
CA GLN A 738 14.37 29.92 16.12
C GLN A 738 14.57 29.14 17.43
N VAL A 739 15.60 28.30 17.55
CA VAL A 739 15.87 27.60 18.82
C VAL A 739 16.33 28.54 19.93
N LYS A 740 17.04 29.63 19.61
CA LYS A 740 17.33 30.70 20.58
C LYS A 740 16.05 31.39 21.05
N PHE A 741 15.11 31.64 20.14
CA PHE A 741 13.81 32.19 20.48
C PHE A 741 12.99 31.23 21.34
N ALA A 742 12.96 29.94 21.00
CA ALA A 742 12.37 28.88 21.82
C ALA A 742 12.98 28.86 23.23
N LYS A 743 14.31 28.96 23.36
CA LYS A 743 14.98 29.02 24.67
C LYS A 743 14.56 30.24 25.49
N ARG A 744 14.43 31.42 24.86
CA ARG A 744 13.90 32.62 25.54
C ARG A 744 12.46 32.43 26.01
N LEU A 745 11.61 31.77 25.21
CA LEU A 745 10.25 31.44 25.61
C LEU A 745 10.22 30.44 26.78
N SER A 746 11.09 29.44 26.76
CA SER A 746 11.26 28.47 27.86
C SER A 746 11.66 29.18 29.16
N GLN A 747 12.64 30.07 29.08
CA GLN A 747 13.07 30.88 30.23
C GLN A 747 11.98 31.86 30.69
N ALA A 748 11.21 32.45 29.78
CA ALA A 748 10.15 33.39 30.13
C ALA A 748 8.93 32.74 30.81
N ARG A 749 8.62 31.47 30.47
CA ARG A 749 7.53 30.73 31.13
C ARG A 749 7.98 30.06 32.44
N ASN A 750 9.29 29.90 32.65
CA ASN A 750 9.83 29.31 33.87
C ASN A 750 9.76 30.32 35.02
N LEU A 751 9.06 29.95 36.08
CA LEU A 751 8.91 30.79 37.28
C LEU A 751 10.13 30.72 38.21
N LEU A 752 11.06 29.79 37.97
CA LEU A 752 12.34 29.74 38.67
C LEU A 752 13.33 30.70 38.03
N ASN A 753 14.03 31.48 38.86
CA ASN A 753 15.21 32.22 38.42
C ASN A 753 16.37 31.23 38.25
N TYR A 754 17.02 31.28 37.10
CA TYR A 754 18.14 30.41 36.75
C TYR A 754 17.84 28.90 36.84
N GLY A 755 16.67 28.49 36.34
CA GLY A 755 16.24 27.09 36.36
C GLY A 755 17.10 26.14 35.51
N ASP A 756 17.73 26.67 34.45
CA ASP A 756 18.68 25.99 33.55
C ASP A 756 20.15 26.30 33.90
N PHE A 757 20.40 26.85 35.09
CA PHE A 757 21.72 27.16 35.64
C PHE A 757 22.66 27.94 34.69
N GLU A 758 22.07 28.76 33.83
CA GLU A 758 22.70 29.53 32.77
C GLU A 758 23.74 30.54 33.29
N SER A 759 23.78 30.81 34.60
CA SER A 759 24.82 31.59 35.29
C SER A 759 25.38 30.86 36.51
N PRO A 760 26.71 30.88 36.75
CA PRO A 760 27.31 30.38 37.99
C PRO A 760 27.11 31.35 39.17
N ASN A 761 26.61 32.55 38.89
CA ASN A 761 26.33 33.57 39.90
C ASN A 761 24.90 34.07 39.78
N TRP A 762 24.12 33.83 40.84
CA TRP A 762 22.71 34.21 40.97
C TRP A 762 22.44 35.02 42.25
N SER A 763 23.47 35.69 42.80
CA SER A 763 23.41 36.48 44.05
C SER A 763 22.42 37.64 44.02
N ASP A 764 22.11 38.15 42.82
CA ASP A 764 21.47 39.47 42.67
C ASP A 764 19.96 39.40 42.35
N LYS A 765 19.35 38.20 42.23
CA LYS A 765 17.97 38.03 41.74
C LYS A 765 17.12 36.96 42.46
N ASN A 766 17.30 36.73 43.75
CA ASN A 766 16.57 35.66 44.48
C ASN A 766 16.70 34.27 43.80
N GLY A 767 17.90 33.92 43.32
CA GLY A 767 18.15 32.60 42.70
C GLY A 767 18.30 31.46 43.71
N TRP A 768 18.93 30.37 43.27
CA TRP A 768 19.07 29.15 44.07
C TRP A 768 19.86 29.37 45.38
N LYS A 769 19.26 28.94 46.50
CA LYS A 769 19.94 28.84 47.80
C LYS A 769 20.62 27.49 47.90
N VAL A 770 21.95 27.50 47.93
CA VAL A 770 22.75 26.27 47.89
C VAL A 770 23.70 26.15 49.08
N SER A 771 24.06 24.92 49.43
CA SER A 771 25.14 24.64 50.38
C SER A 771 26.54 24.86 49.75
N ASN A 772 27.57 25.15 50.54
CA ASN A 772 28.89 25.61 50.10
C ASN A 772 29.64 24.73 49.07
N ASN A 773 29.26 23.46 48.89
CA ASN A 773 29.95 22.53 47.99
C ASN A 773 29.18 22.25 46.69
N VAL A 774 28.02 22.88 46.50
CA VAL A 774 27.27 22.80 45.25
C VAL A 774 27.92 23.76 44.25
N MET A 775 28.16 23.27 43.04
CA MET A 775 28.83 24.04 41.99
C MET A 775 28.09 23.89 40.67
N VAL A 776 28.13 24.95 39.86
CA VAL A 776 27.67 24.92 38.48
C VAL A 776 28.86 24.56 37.59
N GLN A 777 28.71 23.53 36.74
CA GLN A 777 29.76 23.09 35.82
C GLN A 777 29.25 23.10 34.36
N SER A 778 30.15 23.05 33.40
CA SER A 778 29.85 23.10 31.95
C SER A 778 30.68 22.10 31.13
N ASP A 779 31.25 21.09 31.79
CA ASP A 779 32.26 20.16 31.23
C ASP A 779 31.68 18.80 30.81
N TYR A 780 30.37 18.73 30.55
CA TYR A 780 29.68 17.46 30.33
C TYR A 780 29.19 17.25 28.88
N PRO A 781 29.32 16.03 28.30
CA PRO A 781 29.02 15.80 26.88
C PRO A 781 27.53 15.83 26.49
N ILE A 782 26.61 15.62 27.44
CA ILE A 782 25.17 15.41 27.15
C ILE A 782 24.34 16.70 27.33
N SER A 783 24.80 17.65 28.15
CA SER A 783 24.13 18.93 28.39
C SER A 783 24.73 20.03 27.51
N LYS A 784 23.89 20.72 26.72
CA LYS A 784 24.33 21.88 25.92
C LYS A 784 24.58 23.14 26.78
N GLY A 785 24.21 23.06 28.07
CA GLY A 785 24.26 24.13 29.05
C GLY A 785 25.13 23.82 30.26
N ARG A 786 24.85 24.57 31.33
CA ARG A 786 25.49 24.41 32.63
C ARG A 786 24.58 23.55 33.49
N TYR A 787 25.16 22.65 34.27
CA TYR A 787 24.40 21.80 35.19
C TYR A 787 24.82 22.03 36.64
N LEU A 788 23.91 21.74 37.55
CA LEU A 788 24.17 21.78 38.98
C LEU A 788 24.78 20.45 39.44
N LYS A 789 25.99 20.52 40.00
CA LYS A 789 26.65 19.38 40.64
C LYS A 789 26.51 19.47 42.15
N MET A 790 25.86 18.46 42.71
CA MET A 790 25.64 18.33 44.15
C MET A 790 26.44 17.12 44.68
N PRO A 791 27.50 17.34 45.48
CA PRO A 791 28.23 16.25 46.11
C PRO A 791 27.48 15.71 47.34
N GLY A 792 27.95 14.58 47.87
CA GLY A 792 27.40 13.96 49.08
C GLY A 792 27.47 14.85 50.31
N ALA A 793 26.65 14.51 51.31
CA ALA A 793 26.59 15.23 52.58
C ALA A 793 27.97 15.25 53.26
N ARG A 794 28.38 16.42 53.75
CA ARG A 794 29.70 16.60 54.36
C ARG A 794 29.67 16.22 55.83
N ILE A 795 30.61 15.38 56.26
CA ILE A 795 30.91 15.17 57.68
C ILE A 795 32.00 16.17 58.07
N SER A 796 31.74 17.01 59.07
CA SER A 796 32.75 17.92 59.60
C SER A 796 33.81 17.13 60.38
N GLU A 797 35.07 17.24 59.96
CA GLU A 797 36.22 16.62 60.61
C GLU A 797 36.40 17.05 62.08
N PHE A 798 35.87 18.21 62.45
CA PHE A 798 36.02 18.80 63.79
C PHE A 798 34.84 18.53 64.73
N SER A 799 33.65 18.23 64.20
CA SER A 799 32.41 18.11 65.02
C SER A 799 31.66 16.79 64.83
N SER A 800 32.08 15.94 63.89
CA SER A 800 31.36 14.72 63.49
C SER A 800 29.90 14.95 63.07
N LYS A 801 29.49 16.21 62.90
CA LYS A 801 28.14 16.60 62.50
C LYS A 801 28.01 16.48 60.99
N LEU A 802 26.92 15.85 60.58
CA LEU A 802 26.53 15.67 59.18
C LEU A 802 25.82 16.92 58.68
N TYR A 803 26.32 17.49 57.58
CA TYR A 803 25.72 18.63 56.89
C TYR A 803 25.20 18.15 55.53
N SER A 804 23.88 18.12 55.36
CA SER A 804 23.25 17.79 54.08
C SER A 804 23.66 18.76 52.98
N THR A 805 23.86 18.25 51.77
CA THR A 805 23.98 19.08 50.57
C THR A 805 22.58 19.45 50.11
N TYR A 806 22.31 20.72 49.83
CA TYR A 806 21.00 21.15 49.36
C TYR A 806 21.09 22.27 48.32
N ALA A 807 20.06 22.35 47.49
CA ALA A 807 19.78 23.44 46.56
C ALA A 807 18.26 23.64 46.52
N TYR A 808 17.75 24.83 46.83
CA TYR A 808 16.31 25.10 46.76
C TYR A 808 16.01 26.53 46.33
N GLN A 809 14.81 26.73 45.80
CA GLN A 809 14.29 28.03 45.40
C GLN A 809 12.79 28.06 45.64
N LYS A 810 12.28 29.22 46.08
CA LYS A 810 10.85 29.46 46.27
C LYS A 810 10.34 30.35 45.16
N VAL A 811 9.25 29.93 44.51
CA VAL A 811 8.44 30.79 43.64
C VAL A 811 7.47 31.56 44.53
N ASP A 812 7.61 32.89 44.56
CA ASP A 812 6.78 33.76 45.40
C ASP A 812 5.31 33.78 44.97
N GLU A 813 4.40 33.98 45.92
CA GLU A 813 2.95 33.97 45.71
C GLU A 813 2.50 34.98 44.65
N SER A 814 3.23 36.10 44.50
CA SER A 814 2.93 37.14 43.52
C SER A 814 3.10 36.71 42.06
N ASN A 815 3.83 35.61 41.82
CA ASN A 815 4.06 35.05 40.49
C ASN A 815 3.10 33.91 40.15
N LEU A 816 2.18 33.58 41.06
CA LEU A 816 1.21 32.51 40.90
C LEU A 816 -0.18 33.05 40.57
N LYS A 817 -1.02 32.21 39.96
CA LYS A 817 -2.42 32.50 39.66
C LYS A 817 -3.34 31.66 40.56
N PRO A 818 -4.47 32.22 41.00
CA PRO A 818 -5.42 31.47 41.80
C PRO A 818 -6.08 30.38 40.94
N TYR A 819 -6.45 29.26 41.56
CA TYR A 819 -7.15 28.14 40.92
C TYR A 819 -6.43 27.63 39.66
N THR A 820 -5.12 27.43 39.74
CA THR A 820 -4.28 27.08 38.58
C THR A 820 -3.34 25.93 38.91
N ARG A 821 -3.21 24.96 37.99
CA ARG A 821 -2.23 23.87 38.07
C ARG A 821 -0.88 24.33 37.54
N TYR A 822 0.18 23.99 38.27
CA TYR A 822 1.57 24.19 37.90
C TYR A 822 2.28 22.84 37.74
N LEU A 823 3.25 22.79 36.84
CA LEU A 823 4.13 21.63 36.63
C LEU A 823 5.53 21.94 37.13
N VAL A 824 6.10 21.02 37.89
CA VAL A 824 7.49 21.06 38.34
C VAL A 824 8.23 19.89 37.71
N ARG A 825 9.20 20.19 36.86
CA ARG A 825 9.92 19.17 36.09
C ARG A 825 11.37 19.55 35.86
N GLY A 826 12.17 18.57 35.45
CA GLY A 826 13.57 18.79 35.12
C GLY A 826 14.29 17.50 34.74
N PHE A 827 15.59 17.62 34.48
CA PHE A 827 16.44 16.52 34.05
C PHE A 827 17.50 16.19 35.10
N VAL A 828 17.65 14.91 35.41
CA VAL A 828 18.66 14.38 36.33
C VAL A 828 19.53 13.40 35.56
N GLU A 829 20.76 13.80 35.25
CA GLU A 829 21.72 13.00 34.49
C GLU A 829 22.10 11.74 35.28
N SER A 830 22.52 11.92 36.53
CA SER A 830 22.88 10.85 37.45
C SER A 830 22.63 11.29 38.90
N SER A 831 22.26 10.34 39.74
CA SER A 831 21.93 10.59 41.14
C SER A 831 22.18 9.36 42.02
N LYS A 832 22.60 9.59 43.26
CA LYS A 832 22.63 8.60 44.32
C LYS A 832 22.13 9.28 45.60
N LYS A 833 21.05 8.76 46.18
CA LYS A 833 20.37 9.29 47.37
C LYS A 833 20.02 10.78 47.24
N LEU A 834 19.45 11.15 46.09
CA LEU A 834 18.94 12.48 45.83
C LEU A 834 17.47 12.54 46.24
N ASP A 835 17.17 13.33 47.26
CA ASP A 835 15.80 13.65 47.67
C ASP A 835 15.35 14.90 46.93
N LEU A 836 14.30 14.78 46.13
CA LEU A 836 13.60 15.90 45.50
C LEU A 836 12.38 16.26 46.34
N PHE A 837 12.15 17.55 46.54
CA PHE A 837 10.96 18.03 47.23
C PHE A 837 10.28 19.20 46.52
N VAL A 838 8.94 19.14 46.49
CA VAL A 838 8.07 20.24 46.07
C VAL A 838 7.02 20.44 47.16
N THR A 839 6.93 21.63 47.73
CA THR A 839 6.07 21.90 48.89
C THR A 839 5.17 23.13 48.68
N ARG A 840 3.91 22.99 49.09
CA ARG A 840 2.92 24.08 49.27
C ARG A 840 1.85 23.62 50.28
N TYR A 841 1.44 24.49 51.20
CA TYR A 841 0.46 24.19 52.27
C TYR A 841 0.81 23.00 53.19
N GLY A 842 2.09 22.66 53.36
CA GLY A 842 2.51 21.48 54.14
C GLY A 842 2.14 20.14 53.49
N LYS A 843 1.78 20.15 52.20
CA LYS A 843 1.69 18.95 51.36
C LYS A 843 3.02 18.83 50.63
N ASP A 844 3.81 17.85 51.03
CA ASP A 844 5.16 17.69 50.52
C ASP A 844 5.23 16.49 49.56
N ILE A 845 5.54 16.77 48.31
CA ILE A 845 5.93 15.72 47.37
C ILE A 845 7.41 15.46 47.62
N TYR A 846 7.75 14.30 48.20
CA TYR A 846 9.13 13.84 48.38
C TYR A 846 9.38 12.62 47.50
N THR A 847 10.40 12.68 46.63
CA THR A 847 10.82 11.54 45.80
C THR A 847 12.32 11.33 45.91
N GLU A 848 12.76 10.12 46.23
CA GLU A 848 14.18 9.75 46.15
C GLU A 848 14.49 9.23 44.73
N MET A 849 15.47 9.86 44.06
CA MET A 849 15.99 9.43 42.76
C MET A 849 17.39 8.83 42.89
N ASN A 850 17.57 7.65 42.28
CA ASN A 850 18.84 6.95 42.16
C ASN A 850 19.06 6.54 40.70
N ILE A 851 19.84 7.33 39.98
CA ILE A 851 20.16 7.14 38.57
C ILE A 851 21.66 6.80 38.44
N PRO A 852 22.02 5.59 37.99
CA PRO A 852 23.41 5.19 37.89
C PRO A 852 24.18 6.10 36.91
N PRO A 853 25.43 6.47 37.22
CA PRO A 853 26.26 7.22 36.29
C PRO A 853 26.56 6.36 35.04
N TYR A 854 26.52 6.98 33.87
CA TYR A 854 26.84 6.32 32.60
C TYR A 854 28.26 5.74 32.64
N GLN A 855 28.39 4.40 32.59
CA GLN A 855 29.70 3.75 32.57
C GLN A 855 30.25 3.73 31.14
N VAL A 856 31.27 4.55 30.88
CA VAL A 856 32.14 4.36 29.72
C VAL A 856 33.10 3.22 30.05
N ILE A 857 32.88 2.03 29.47
CA ILE A 857 33.82 0.92 29.59
C ILE A 857 35.05 1.26 28.72
N SER A 858 36.08 1.82 29.35
CA SER A 858 37.37 2.08 28.71
C SER A 858 38.19 0.80 28.64
N ASN A 859 37.90 -0.06 27.64
CA ASN A 859 38.81 -1.09 27.15
C ASN A 859 38.59 -1.31 25.65
N GLN A 860 38.64 -0.22 24.88
CA GLN A 860 38.93 -0.12 23.46
C GLN A 860 38.87 1.38 23.09
N ALA A 861 39.67 1.81 22.12
CA ALA A 861 39.89 3.23 21.81
C ALA A 861 38.58 4.05 21.71
N GLY A 862 38.63 5.27 22.24
CA GLY A 862 37.50 6.05 22.73
C GLY A 862 36.32 6.24 21.78
N ARG A 863 35.12 5.86 22.27
CA ARG A 863 33.85 6.47 21.87
C ARG A 863 33.64 7.73 22.72
N ILE A 864 33.82 8.90 22.12
CA ILE A 864 33.29 10.16 22.68
C ILE A 864 31.92 10.35 22.04
N LEU A 865 30.86 10.29 22.83
CA LEU A 865 29.57 10.86 22.45
C LEU A 865 29.78 12.38 22.40
N ASP A 866 30.11 12.91 21.23
CA ASP A 866 30.01 14.35 21.00
C ASP A 866 28.51 14.71 20.93
N GLY A 867 28.15 15.97 21.21
CA GLY A 867 26.76 16.47 21.25
C GLY A 867 25.96 16.34 19.95
N CYS A 868 26.53 15.65 18.97
CA CYS A 868 26.00 15.34 17.64
C CYS A 868 25.66 13.87 17.40
N GLY A 869 25.89 12.97 18.37
CA GLY A 869 25.44 11.56 18.24
C GLY A 869 26.04 10.78 17.08
N MET A 870 27.24 11.14 16.61
CA MET A 870 27.91 10.44 15.50
C MET A 870 28.58 9.16 15.99
N GLU A 871 28.01 7.99 15.63
CA GLU A 871 28.80 6.77 15.54
C GLU A 871 29.72 6.87 14.30
N GLN A 872 31.00 7.15 14.49
CA GLN A 872 31.99 6.70 13.51
C GLN A 872 32.35 5.26 13.83
N VAL A 873 32.02 4.33 12.91
CA VAL A 873 32.73 3.06 12.82
C VAL A 873 33.14 2.83 11.36
N SER A 874 34.45 2.92 11.13
CA SER A 874 35.13 2.13 10.11
C SER A 874 35.57 0.83 10.76
N GLY A 875 35.06 -0.30 10.25
CA GLY A 875 35.68 -1.62 10.35
C GLY A 875 35.59 -2.38 11.70
N TYR A 876 35.02 -3.58 11.61
CA TYR A 876 35.15 -4.76 12.47
C TYR A 876 34.05 -5.13 13.48
N THR A 877 33.74 -6.44 13.42
CA THR A 877 32.74 -7.30 14.07
C THR A 877 32.82 -7.40 15.58
N ILE A 878 31.66 -7.55 16.25
CA ILE A 878 31.55 -7.97 17.66
C ILE A 878 30.77 -9.29 17.77
N SER A 879 31.34 -10.24 18.51
CA SER A 879 30.78 -11.55 18.89
C SER A 879 29.96 -11.43 20.19
N PRO A 880 28.91 -12.25 20.41
CA PRO A 880 27.93 -12.02 21.47
C PRO A 880 28.32 -12.75 22.77
N THR A 881 28.76 -12.03 23.82
CA THR A 881 28.65 -12.55 25.19
C THR A 881 28.46 -11.43 26.22
N MET A 882 27.58 -11.73 27.19
CA MET A 882 27.34 -11.10 28.50
C MET A 882 26.02 -10.31 28.63
N SER A 883 24.98 -11.07 28.99
CA SER A 883 23.79 -10.60 29.67
C SER A 883 24.12 -10.11 31.09
N SER A 884 23.77 -8.87 31.41
CA SER A 884 23.16 -8.52 32.70
C SER A 884 22.50 -7.15 32.55
N ASN A 885 21.20 -7.10 32.77
CA ASN A 885 20.37 -5.91 32.65
C ASN A 885 20.44 -5.13 33.99
N PRO A 886 21.06 -3.93 34.07
CA PRO A 886 21.28 -3.25 35.36
C PRO A 886 20.02 -2.60 35.95
N CYS A 887 18.87 -2.66 35.25
CA CYS A 887 17.73 -1.77 35.51
C CYS A 887 16.54 -2.40 36.27
N GLN A 888 16.70 -3.55 36.92
CA GLN A 888 15.66 -4.10 37.81
C GLN A 888 15.91 -3.68 39.27
N ASN A 889 15.16 -2.67 39.74
CA ASN A 889 14.39 -2.63 41.00
C ASN A 889 14.00 -1.19 41.40
N VAL A 890 12.86 -1.08 42.12
CA VAL A 890 12.22 0.11 42.75
C VAL A 890 11.40 0.97 41.75
N TYR A 891 10.05 1.04 41.73
CA TYR A 891 9.02 1.06 42.78
C TYR A 891 7.82 0.15 42.50
N ALA A 892 7.12 -0.23 43.59
CA ALA A 892 5.75 -0.72 43.57
C ALA A 892 4.76 0.46 43.75
N THR A 893 3.54 0.25 43.24
CA THR A 893 2.23 0.95 43.45
C THR A 893 1.82 2.08 42.48
N ASN A 894 0.92 1.69 41.57
CA ASN A 894 -0.33 2.30 41.05
C ASN A 894 -0.50 3.83 41.06
N GLU A 895 -0.63 4.47 39.90
CA GLU A 895 -1.91 4.73 39.19
C GLU A 895 -1.62 5.30 37.79
N ASP A 896 -2.07 4.59 36.75
CA ASP A 896 -2.01 5.01 35.35
C ASP A 896 -3.02 6.12 35.05
N ARG A 897 -2.54 7.27 34.59
CA ARG A 897 -3.12 8.12 33.53
C ARG A 897 -2.19 9.33 33.29
N PHE A 898 -1.91 9.58 32.00
CA PHE A 898 -1.00 10.61 31.43
C PHE A 898 0.50 10.25 31.38
N MET A 899 0.83 9.19 30.64
CA MET A 899 2.15 9.03 30.01
C MET A 899 1.92 8.61 28.54
N MET A 900 2.38 9.44 27.59
CA MET A 900 2.59 9.00 26.21
C MET A 900 3.94 8.27 26.11
N PRO A 901 4.15 7.39 25.11
CA PRO A 901 5.40 6.66 24.95
C PRO A 901 6.55 7.61 24.63
N SER A 902 7.70 7.41 25.27
CA SER A 902 8.92 8.14 24.94
C SER A 902 9.36 7.86 23.51
N LEU A 903 9.98 8.86 22.88
CA LEU A 903 10.59 8.73 21.55
C LEU A 903 11.91 7.94 21.56
N ASN A 904 12.37 7.49 22.73
CA ASN A 904 13.69 6.89 22.97
C ASN A 904 13.62 5.86 24.11
N GLY A 905 14.50 4.86 24.09
CA GLY A 905 14.39 3.64 24.90
C GLY A 905 14.19 3.81 26.42
N LEU A 906 13.77 2.70 27.04
CA LEU A 906 13.38 2.47 28.45
C LEU A 906 14.30 3.03 29.58
N CYS A 907 15.46 3.63 29.25
CA CYS A 907 16.35 4.26 30.24
C CYS A 907 16.12 5.78 30.39
N GLU A 908 15.62 6.49 29.36
CA GLU A 908 15.42 7.95 29.41
C GLU A 908 14.27 8.35 30.35
N ASP A 909 13.22 7.54 30.46
CA ASP A 909 12.05 7.83 31.31
C ASP A 909 12.37 8.02 32.80
N LYS A 910 13.51 7.48 33.27
CA LYS A 910 13.95 7.61 34.67
C LYS A 910 14.80 8.85 34.94
N GLN A 911 15.28 9.54 33.89
CA GLN A 911 16.12 10.74 34.01
C GLN A 911 15.29 12.03 34.06
N HIS A 912 14.03 11.98 33.63
CA HIS A 912 13.10 13.09 33.76
C HIS A 912 12.24 12.92 35.01
N PHE A 913 11.95 14.02 35.70
CA PHE A 913 10.92 14.04 36.74
C PHE A 913 9.82 15.04 36.37
N LEU A 914 8.59 14.73 36.76
CA LEU A 914 7.42 15.56 36.52
C LEU A 914 6.46 15.44 37.71
N PHE A 915 6.15 16.57 38.33
CA PHE A 915 5.15 16.69 39.37
C PHE A 915 4.15 17.77 38.99
N HIS A 916 2.92 17.65 39.48
CA HIS A 916 1.92 18.71 39.39
C HIS A 916 1.57 19.21 40.78
N ILE A 917 1.30 20.51 40.88
CA ILE A 917 0.83 21.15 42.10
C ILE A 917 -0.31 22.11 41.78
N ASP A 918 -1.38 22.03 42.57
CA ASP A 918 -2.60 22.78 42.36
C ASP A 918 -2.63 23.97 43.31
N VAL A 919 -2.69 25.18 42.76
CA VAL A 919 -2.76 26.43 43.52
C VAL A 919 -4.22 26.84 43.67
N GLY A 920 -4.69 26.92 44.92
CA GLY A 920 -6.03 27.41 45.26
C GLY A 920 -6.10 28.93 45.32
N GLU A 921 -6.74 29.48 46.35
CA GLU A 921 -6.74 30.92 46.60
C GLU A 921 -5.34 31.40 47.04
N LEU A 922 -4.92 32.57 46.54
CA LEU A 922 -3.62 33.15 46.85
C LEU A 922 -3.66 33.94 48.17
N ASP A 923 -2.70 33.72 49.05
CA ASP A 923 -2.54 34.48 50.30
C ASP A 923 -1.21 35.24 50.28
N THR A 924 -1.26 36.51 49.89
CA THR A 924 -0.08 37.38 49.84
C THR A 924 0.48 37.75 51.21
N ARG A 925 -0.24 37.51 52.32
CA ARG A 925 0.27 37.74 53.68
C ARG A 925 1.01 36.52 54.21
N ALA A 926 0.50 35.32 53.94
CA ALA A 926 1.17 34.07 54.31
C ALA A 926 2.31 33.69 53.35
N ASP A 927 2.24 34.13 52.09
CA ASP A 927 3.21 33.90 51.01
C ASP A 927 3.74 32.44 50.95
N PRO A 928 2.83 31.43 50.92
CA PRO A 928 3.24 30.03 50.92
C PRO A 928 4.10 29.68 49.71
N GLY A 929 3.84 30.28 48.54
CA GLY A 929 4.62 30.07 47.33
C GLY A 929 4.64 28.62 46.85
N ILE A 930 5.59 28.28 45.98
CA ILE A 930 5.95 26.90 45.66
C ILE A 930 7.44 26.76 45.91
N GLU A 931 7.84 25.97 46.90
CA GLU A 931 9.24 25.69 47.15
C GLU A 931 9.65 24.41 46.44
N VAL A 932 10.71 24.51 45.62
CA VAL A 932 11.31 23.38 44.91
C VAL A 932 12.73 23.23 45.40
N GLY A 933 13.12 22.01 45.77
CA GLY A 933 14.48 21.76 46.18
C GLY A 933 14.95 20.33 46.07
N PHE A 934 16.25 20.23 46.24
CA PHE A 934 17.06 19.04 46.11
C PHE A 934 17.89 18.90 47.39
N LYS A 935 17.96 17.69 47.94
CA LYS A 935 18.70 17.42 49.17
C LYS A 935 19.41 16.07 49.07
N ILE A 936 20.64 16.03 49.56
CA ILE A 936 21.42 14.80 49.72
C ILE A 936 21.82 14.71 51.18
N SER A 937 21.30 13.71 51.87
CA SER A 937 21.56 13.49 53.30
C SER A 937 22.65 12.45 53.57
N SER A 938 23.22 11.82 52.53
CA SER A 938 24.23 10.77 52.65
C SER A 938 25.60 11.21 52.14
N PRO A 939 26.71 10.90 52.83
CA PRO A 939 28.07 11.17 52.34
C PRO A 939 28.40 10.46 51.03
N GLU A 940 27.81 9.29 50.78
CA GLU A 940 27.95 8.58 49.50
C GLU A 940 27.04 9.10 48.39
N GLY A 941 26.19 10.09 48.69
CA GLY A 941 25.25 10.61 47.71
C GLY A 941 25.92 11.53 46.70
N MET A 942 25.24 11.77 45.58
CA MET A 942 25.64 12.74 44.58
C MET A 942 24.44 13.03 43.67
N ALA A 943 24.43 14.19 43.02
CA ALA A 943 23.50 14.44 41.92
C ALA A 943 24.09 15.40 40.89
N LYS A 944 23.66 15.22 39.65
CA LYS A 944 23.85 16.16 38.56
C LYS A 944 22.50 16.42 37.91
N LEU A 945 22.09 17.69 37.88
CA LEU A 945 20.77 18.11 37.44
C LEU A 945 20.84 19.36 36.58
N ASP A 946 19.93 19.46 35.62
CA ASP A 946 19.81 20.53 34.65
C ASP A 946 18.33 20.74 34.25
N ASN A 947 18.05 21.81 33.53
CA ASN A 947 16.76 22.10 32.89
C ASN A 947 15.56 22.08 33.85
N VAL A 948 15.72 22.62 35.07
CA VAL A 948 14.67 22.62 36.09
C VAL A 948 13.68 23.76 35.84
N GLU A 949 12.40 23.43 35.72
CA GLU A 949 11.36 24.43 35.44
C GLU A 949 10.11 24.25 36.30
N VAL A 950 9.53 25.39 36.69
CA VAL A 950 8.17 25.50 37.25
C VAL A 950 7.36 26.33 36.27
N ILE A 951 6.33 25.73 35.67
CA ILE A 951 5.52 26.38 34.64
C ILE A 951 4.03 26.31 34.96
N GLU A 952 3.30 27.32 34.53
CA GLU A 952 1.83 27.32 34.52
C GLU A 952 1.30 26.32 33.48
N ALA A 953 0.34 25.47 33.84
CA ALA A 953 -0.25 24.48 32.92
C ALA A 953 -1.67 24.83 32.49
N GLN A 954 -2.64 24.70 33.40
CA GLN A 954 -4.05 24.93 33.09
C GLN A 954 -4.83 25.37 34.33
N PRO A 955 -5.93 26.12 34.16
CA PRO A 955 -6.89 26.38 35.24
C PRO A 955 -7.44 25.07 35.84
N LEU A 956 -7.77 25.10 37.13
CA LEU A 956 -8.30 23.95 37.90
C LEU A 956 -9.79 23.70 37.68
#